data_AF-A0A933DB35-F1
#
_entry.id   AF-A0A933DB35-F1
#
_cell.length_a   1.000
_cell.length_b   1.000
_cell.length_c   1.000
_cell.angle_alpha   90.00
_cell.angle_beta   90.00
_cell.angle_gamma   90.00
#
_symmetry.space_group_name_H-M   'P 1'
#
loop_
_entity.id
_entity.type
_entity.pdbx_description
1 polymer ?
#
loop_
_entity_poly.entity_id
_entity_poly.type
_entity_poly.pdbx_seq_one_letter_code
_entity_poly.pdbx_strand_id
1 'polypeptide(L)'
;MDDRAKGLIPTADKHSKTVLDRSVEQEMEESYLQYSMSVIVARALPDVRDGLKPVHRRILYVMDKIGLNPGGKHRKSATIVGEVMGKYHPHGDVAIYDSLVRLAQPFSTRYLLVDGQGNFGSLDGDPPAAMRYTEAKLTRHSVGLIEDIDKETVPFRDNFDGSEREPEVLPARLPNLLLNGQVGIAVGMATNIPPHNLSELVDATIAQIDNPEISLDELIGHIKGPDFPTGAVVYGKESIKAAFATGRGGVVVRGVADIEETKAGRHRIVITEIPYAVNKAGLVEKIADLVREKRVSGITDIRDESSRGSVRIVVDLKKDAYPNKLLNQLYKLTPLQTAFHYNMLALIDGIQPRVLGLQDIIGEHIKHRQVVVRRRTQFELKTAQARAHILEGLKIALDHIDEVIKVIRASQTPEIAETNLVKKFKLTPIQAQAILAMQLRRLTGLQRQEIENELAGLLKLIGQLQAILADETKILAVIKDELLQLKEQFGDARRTKIVAHELGKMSDEDLVPDEQVVVTLTSANYIKRSSIADYKRQGRGGKGRRGMATREEDVIEHVVNASTHDFLLFFTNLGRVFRIKTYEVPAVGLNAKGVAIVNLLQLQPEEIVSSVINVSKQNAAGHLLMCTVRGVVKKTPFEQYQNVRTSGLIAIRLDEGDELKWIRMTSGQDEVVISTAQGQAIRFDEKDARPMGRASRGVRGIRLRTDDKVIGMDIVDKDAYIFVISQYGYGKRTKVSQFTAHKRGGVGIRSAIVNKKTGPLIGVKTLKGLEQEVIIISTAGQTIRLGLNNIPTLGRATQGVRIMRLNDGDSVASLALVEKVDEIEEEAEIAGEDKKVAAKPKALAKTKLTAKKKAAKPSSRLSSRSASGRTKAPKAQSRELTTGKKAPAKKPAKKPAKRPAKKPIAKKKSPTKPRKK
;
A
#
# COMPACT_ATOMS: atom_id res chain seq x y z
N MET A 1 17.25 47.02 19.30
CA MET A 1 18.48 47.30 18.51
C MET A 1 19.65 46.80 19.32
N ASP A 2 20.61 46.12 18.69
CA ASP A 2 21.84 45.62 19.33
C ASP A 2 23.02 46.19 18.52
N ASP A 3 23.97 46.84 19.21
CA ASP A 3 25.00 47.68 18.56
C ASP A 3 26.06 46.90 17.79
N ARG A 4 26.06 45.57 17.88
CA ARG A 4 26.95 44.66 17.14
C ARG A 4 26.83 44.77 15.61
N ALA A 5 25.72 45.31 15.09
CA ALA A 5 25.46 45.42 13.65
C ALA A 5 26.16 46.61 12.94
N LYS A 6 26.65 47.62 13.68
CA LYS A 6 27.13 48.90 13.08
C LYS A 6 28.52 48.83 12.41
N GLY A 7 29.26 47.73 12.55
CA GLY A 7 30.66 47.64 12.12
C GLY A 7 30.92 47.05 10.72
N LEU A 8 29.90 46.59 9.99
CA LEU A 8 30.07 45.66 8.86
C LEU A 8 29.98 46.26 7.44
N ILE A 9 29.93 47.59 7.29
CA ILE A 9 30.00 48.25 5.98
C ILE A 9 31.24 49.16 5.95
N PRO A 10 32.34 48.76 5.27
CA PRO A 10 33.49 49.64 5.06
C PRO A 10 33.11 50.81 4.15
N THR A 11 33.44 52.04 4.54
CA THR A 11 33.38 53.20 3.64
C THR A 11 34.32 52.99 2.47
N ALA A 12 33.86 53.26 1.25
CA ALA A 12 34.54 52.93 0.00
C ALA A 12 35.74 53.85 -0.33
N ASP A 13 36.72 53.95 0.57
CA ASP A 13 37.93 54.77 0.39
C ASP A 13 39.14 54.17 1.10
N LYS A 14 39.72 53.13 0.46
CA LYS A 14 41.09 52.55 0.56
C LYS A 14 41.07 51.08 0.18
N HIS A 15 41.74 50.70 -0.91
CA HIS A 15 42.16 49.30 -1.07
C HIS A 15 43.20 48.95 0.01
N SER A 16 42.95 47.87 0.75
CA SER A 16 43.72 47.54 1.96
C SER A 16 45.19 47.25 1.66
N LYS A 17 46.09 47.81 2.49
CA LYS A 17 47.50 47.37 2.62
C LYS A 17 47.71 46.43 3.81
N THR A 18 46.65 46.10 4.54
CA THR A 18 46.69 45.32 5.77
C THR A 18 46.34 43.87 5.47
N VAL A 19 47.27 42.96 5.75
CA VAL A 19 47.00 41.51 5.81
C VAL A 19 46.23 41.23 7.10
N LEU A 20 45.20 40.39 7.02
CA LEU A 20 44.45 39.91 8.17
C LEU A 20 44.80 38.44 8.40
N ASP A 21 45.54 38.16 9.47
CA ASP A 21 45.85 36.79 9.84
C ASP A 21 44.57 36.08 10.32
N ARG A 22 44.23 34.98 9.65
CA ARG A 22 43.05 34.14 9.88
C ARG A 22 43.50 32.72 10.22
N SER A 23 42.96 32.13 11.29
CA SER A 23 43.09 30.69 11.51
C SER A 23 42.23 29.92 10.51
N VAL A 24 42.67 28.71 10.13
CA VAL A 24 41.91 27.85 9.20
C VAL A 24 40.59 27.41 9.84
N GLU A 25 40.59 27.19 11.15
CA GLU A 25 39.43 26.82 11.96
C GLU A 25 38.39 27.96 11.96
N GLN A 26 38.82 29.21 12.22
CA GLN A 26 37.96 30.39 12.20
C GLN A 26 37.35 30.66 10.82
N GLU A 27 38.17 30.58 9.76
CA GLU A 27 37.69 30.78 8.39
C GLU A 27 36.71 29.67 7.98
N MET A 28 37.00 28.42 8.32
CA MET A 28 36.09 27.30 8.05
C MET A 28 34.77 27.42 8.83
N GLU A 29 34.80 27.87 10.09
CA GLU A 29 33.57 28.08 10.88
C GLU A 29 32.72 29.22 10.30
N GLU A 30 33.30 30.39 10.04
CA GLU A 30 32.57 31.54 9.50
C GLU A 30 32.05 31.29 8.08
N SER A 31 32.88 30.80 7.15
CA SER A 31 32.44 30.50 5.78
C SER A 31 31.38 29.39 5.74
N TYR A 32 31.49 28.35 6.59
CA TYR A 32 30.47 27.31 6.67
C TYR A 32 29.15 27.83 7.27
N LEU A 33 29.22 28.66 8.32
CA LEU A 33 28.04 29.25 8.95
C LEU A 33 27.30 30.20 8.00
N GLN A 34 28.02 31.12 7.33
CA GLN A 34 27.44 32.04 6.35
C GLN A 34 26.76 31.29 5.19
N TYR A 35 27.42 30.28 4.62
CA TYR A 35 26.83 29.42 3.59
C TYR A 35 25.58 28.70 4.11
N SER A 36 25.64 28.13 5.31
CA SER A 36 24.53 27.39 5.92
C SER A 36 23.31 28.28 6.16
N MET A 37 23.50 29.46 6.76
CA MET A 37 22.44 30.45 6.96
C MET A 37 21.81 30.89 5.64
N SER A 38 22.64 31.20 4.63
CA SER A 38 22.17 31.56 3.29
C SER A 38 21.32 30.45 2.63
N VAL A 39 21.73 29.18 2.75
CA VAL A 39 20.95 28.05 2.23
C VAL A 39 19.63 27.86 3.01
N ILE A 40 19.65 27.97 4.33
CA ILE A 40 18.45 27.80 5.18
C ILE A 40 17.42 28.90 4.89
N VAL A 41 17.84 30.16 4.97
CA VAL A 41 16.97 31.36 4.93
C VAL A 41 16.61 31.76 3.50
N ALA A 42 17.58 31.81 2.58
CA ALA A 42 17.41 32.43 1.27
C ALA A 42 17.20 31.43 0.11
N ARG A 43 17.11 30.11 0.38
CA ARG A 43 17.03 29.09 -0.68
C ARG A 43 16.11 27.90 -0.39
N ALA A 44 16.34 27.19 0.71
CA ALA A 44 15.86 25.81 0.84
C ALA A 44 14.49 25.65 1.51
N LEU A 45 14.19 26.47 2.52
CA LEU A 45 12.94 26.44 3.27
C LEU A 45 11.91 27.48 2.76
N PRO A 46 10.61 27.25 2.97
CA PRO A 46 9.59 28.26 2.71
C PRO A 46 9.38 29.18 3.92
N ASP A 47 8.85 30.37 3.66
CA ASP A 47 8.25 31.23 4.68
C ASP A 47 6.88 30.67 5.11
N VAL A 48 6.54 30.74 6.40
CA VAL A 48 5.24 30.25 6.91
C VAL A 48 4.06 31.06 6.36
N ARG A 49 4.27 32.35 6.07
CA ARG A 49 3.21 33.34 5.78
C ARG A 49 2.59 33.16 4.40
N ASP A 50 3.42 32.97 3.37
CA ASP A 50 2.99 32.74 1.98
C ASP A 50 3.28 31.33 1.44
N GLY A 51 4.01 30.50 2.19
CA GLY A 51 4.38 29.14 1.80
C GLY A 51 5.39 29.03 0.66
N LEU A 52 6.07 30.13 0.30
CA LEU A 52 6.98 30.18 -0.83
C LEU A 52 8.45 30.23 -0.42
N LYS A 53 9.29 29.69 -1.30
CA LYS A 53 10.74 29.89 -1.31
C LYS A 53 11.07 31.11 -2.17
N PRO A 54 12.22 31.78 -1.98
CA PRO A 54 12.55 32.99 -2.73
C PRO A 54 12.52 32.83 -4.26
N VAL A 55 12.90 31.66 -4.81
CA VAL A 55 12.79 31.42 -6.27
C VAL A 55 11.33 31.39 -6.75
N HIS A 56 10.41 30.77 -6.00
CA HIS A 56 8.98 30.77 -6.34
C HIS A 56 8.38 32.18 -6.23
N ARG A 57 8.72 32.91 -5.16
CA ARG A 57 8.27 34.29 -4.92
C ARG A 57 8.68 35.23 -6.04
N ARG A 58 9.95 35.15 -6.47
CA ARG A 58 10.50 35.95 -7.58
C ARG A 58 9.88 35.61 -8.93
N ILE A 59 9.63 34.33 -9.22
CA ILE A 59 8.92 33.91 -10.44
C ILE A 59 7.52 34.54 -10.50
N LEU A 60 6.73 34.42 -9.44
CA LEU A 60 5.36 34.93 -9.41
C LEU A 60 5.31 36.46 -9.49
N TYR A 61 6.13 37.17 -8.70
CA TYR A 61 6.23 38.63 -8.73
C TYR A 61 6.68 39.17 -10.10
N VAL A 62 7.67 38.54 -10.76
CA VAL A 62 8.07 38.94 -12.12
C VAL A 62 6.95 38.72 -13.12
N MET A 63 6.29 37.57 -13.08
CA MET A 63 5.20 37.25 -14.02
C MET A 63 4.05 38.25 -13.92
N ASP A 64 3.71 38.70 -12.71
CA ASP A 64 2.74 39.78 -12.52
C ASP A 64 3.25 41.13 -13.04
N LYS A 65 4.46 41.56 -12.62
CA LYS A 65 5.09 42.82 -13.03
C LYS A 65 5.28 42.96 -14.56
N ILE A 66 5.43 41.86 -15.30
CA ILE A 66 5.48 41.88 -16.78
C ILE A 66 4.12 41.59 -17.46
N GLY A 67 3.03 41.58 -16.70
CA GLY A 67 1.64 41.56 -17.19
C GLY A 67 1.09 40.18 -17.57
N LEU A 68 1.67 39.08 -17.10
CA LEU A 68 1.23 37.70 -17.40
C LEU A 68 0.08 37.24 -16.52
N ASN A 69 -0.90 38.12 -16.34
CA ASN A 69 -2.14 37.85 -15.62
C ASN A 69 -2.99 36.78 -16.36
N PRO A 70 -3.96 36.12 -15.69
CA PRO A 70 -4.67 34.96 -16.26
C PRO A 70 -5.46 35.26 -17.53
N GLY A 71 -5.93 36.50 -17.73
CA GLY A 71 -6.56 36.96 -18.97
C GLY A 71 -5.58 37.27 -20.12
N GLY A 72 -4.27 37.29 -19.84
CA GLY A 72 -3.22 37.54 -20.80
C GLY A 72 -2.92 36.35 -21.73
N LYS A 73 -2.15 36.64 -22.77
CA LYS A 73 -1.50 35.63 -23.62
C LYS A 73 -0.29 35.06 -22.88
N HIS A 74 0.00 33.78 -23.06
CA HIS A 74 1.25 33.19 -22.56
C HIS A 74 2.47 33.88 -23.20
N ARG A 75 3.59 33.95 -22.47
CA ARG A 75 4.92 34.31 -23.01
C ARG A 75 5.85 33.11 -22.94
N LYS A 76 6.87 33.10 -23.81
CA LYS A 76 7.96 32.11 -23.76
C LYS A 76 8.58 32.05 -22.37
N SER A 77 8.75 30.84 -21.84
CA SER A 77 9.32 30.63 -20.50
C SER A 77 10.72 31.23 -20.38
N ALA A 78 11.50 31.22 -21.47
CA ALA A 78 12.81 31.88 -21.56
C ALA A 78 12.77 33.39 -21.24
N THR A 79 11.69 34.11 -21.57
CA THR A 79 11.53 35.53 -21.22
C THR A 79 11.32 35.69 -19.72
N ILE A 80 10.51 34.83 -19.11
CA ILE A 80 10.23 34.86 -17.66
C ILE A 80 11.51 34.52 -16.89
N VAL A 81 12.19 33.45 -17.29
CA VAL A 81 13.47 33.02 -16.68
C VAL A 81 14.53 34.11 -16.82
N GLY A 82 14.64 34.76 -17.98
CA GLY A 82 15.58 35.88 -18.20
C GLY A 82 15.31 37.09 -17.30
N GLU A 83 14.05 37.52 -17.17
CA GLU A 83 13.65 38.63 -16.28
C GLU A 83 13.88 38.29 -14.80
N VAL A 84 13.52 37.08 -14.36
CA VAL A 84 13.78 36.60 -12.99
C VAL A 84 15.29 36.56 -12.72
N MET A 85 16.08 35.98 -13.62
CA MET A 85 17.53 35.83 -13.46
C MET A 85 18.24 37.19 -13.43
N GLY A 86 17.92 38.07 -14.38
CA GLY A 86 18.60 39.35 -14.56
C GLY A 86 18.32 40.38 -13.48
N LYS A 87 17.12 40.38 -12.87
CA LYS A 87 16.73 41.40 -11.88
C LYS A 87 16.67 40.90 -10.43
N TYR A 88 16.40 39.61 -10.21
CA TYR A 88 16.03 39.13 -8.87
C TYR A 88 16.76 37.87 -8.39
N HIS A 89 17.12 36.93 -9.27
CA HIS A 89 17.65 35.62 -8.87
C HIS A 89 19.00 35.33 -9.55
N PRO A 90 20.13 35.76 -8.95
CA PRO A 90 21.47 35.67 -9.55
C PRO A 90 22.05 34.26 -9.45
N HIS A 91 21.30 33.27 -9.95
CA HIS A 91 21.61 31.84 -10.00
C HIS A 91 21.23 31.29 -11.39
N GLY A 92 21.67 30.08 -11.73
CA GLY A 92 21.48 29.50 -13.06
C GLY A 92 20.02 29.39 -13.52
N ASP A 93 19.80 29.68 -14.80
CA ASP A 93 18.53 29.63 -15.52
C ASP A 93 17.76 28.31 -15.31
N VAL A 94 18.46 27.17 -15.31
CA VAL A 94 17.89 25.83 -15.08
C VAL A 94 17.11 25.76 -13.76
N ALA A 95 17.65 26.30 -12.66
CA ALA A 95 17.00 26.22 -11.35
C ALA A 95 15.71 27.07 -11.29
N ILE A 96 15.67 28.19 -12.02
CA ILE A 96 14.49 29.03 -12.17
C ILE A 96 13.46 28.33 -13.06
N TYR A 97 13.90 27.72 -14.16
CA TYR A 97 13.01 27.03 -15.10
C TYR A 97 12.39 25.77 -14.49
N ASP A 98 13.15 24.93 -13.80
CA ASP A 98 12.64 23.73 -13.11
C ASP A 98 11.63 24.10 -12.00
N SER A 99 11.86 25.24 -11.32
CA SER A 99 10.92 25.80 -10.35
C SER A 99 9.62 26.25 -11.02
N LEU A 100 9.70 27.01 -12.11
CA LEU A 100 8.54 27.44 -12.90
C LEU A 100 7.75 26.25 -13.45
N VAL A 101 8.45 25.22 -13.95
CA VAL A 101 7.84 23.99 -14.47
C VAL A 101 7.07 23.24 -13.39
N ARG A 102 7.61 23.08 -12.18
CA ARG A 102 6.91 22.43 -11.07
C ARG A 102 5.61 23.14 -10.69
N LEU A 103 5.58 24.47 -10.73
CA LEU A 103 4.38 25.29 -10.47
C LEU A 103 3.27 25.13 -11.53
N ALA A 104 3.60 24.54 -12.70
CA ALA A 104 2.68 24.24 -13.81
C ALA A 104 2.32 22.74 -13.94
N GLN A 105 2.96 21.84 -13.18
CA GLN A 105 2.73 20.40 -13.28
C GLN A 105 1.53 19.95 -12.43
N PRO A 106 0.42 19.47 -13.03
CA PRO A 106 -0.82 19.14 -12.31
C PRO A 106 -0.73 17.89 -11.42
N PHE A 107 0.38 17.16 -11.50
CA PHE A 107 0.73 16.03 -10.62
C PHE A 107 1.73 16.42 -9.50
N SER A 108 2.36 17.60 -9.60
CA SER A 108 3.33 18.10 -8.62
C SER A 108 2.75 19.18 -7.71
N THR A 109 1.82 20.00 -8.22
CA THR A 109 1.21 21.13 -7.50
C THR A 109 -0.31 20.94 -7.45
N ARG A 110 -0.91 21.03 -6.25
CA ARG A 110 -2.33 20.70 -6.02
C ARG A 110 -3.31 21.75 -6.54
N TYR A 111 -2.92 23.02 -6.51
CA TYR A 111 -3.57 24.16 -7.15
C TYR A 111 -2.49 24.91 -7.93
N LEU A 112 -2.47 24.71 -9.24
CA LEU A 112 -1.43 25.24 -10.12
C LEU A 112 -1.26 26.75 -9.91
N LEU A 113 -0.02 27.20 -9.84
CA LEU A 113 0.33 28.63 -9.73
C LEU A 113 0.78 29.21 -11.09
N VAL A 114 1.20 28.35 -12.02
CA VAL A 114 1.55 28.71 -13.40
C VAL A 114 0.65 27.92 -14.36
N ASP A 115 0.07 28.62 -15.34
CA ASP A 115 -0.61 28.04 -16.51
C ASP A 115 0.44 27.85 -17.61
N GLY A 116 0.69 26.60 -17.99
CA GLY A 116 1.83 26.19 -18.84
C GLY A 116 1.40 25.59 -20.17
N GLN A 117 1.75 26.24 -21.28
CA GLN A 117 1.48 25.79 -22.63
C GLN A 117 2.72 25.14 -23.27
N GLY A 118 2.64 23.83 -23.54
CA GLY A 118 3.71 23.03 -24.14
C GLY A 118 3.95 21.72 -23.38
N ASN A 119 5.11 21.07 -23.60
CA ASN A 119 5.51 19.92 -22.79
C ASN A 119 6.19 20.39 -21.50
N PHE A 120 5.51 20.24 -20.37
CA PHE A 120 6.00 20.55 -19.01
C PHE A 120 6.45 19.28 -18.24
N GLY A 121 6.68 18.17 -18.93
CA GLY A 121 7.08 16.89 -18.35
C GLY A 121 5.89 15.99 -17.98
N SER A 122 6.18 14.78 -17.49
CA SER A 122 5.17 13.72 -17.28
C SER A 122 5.28 13.02 -15.92
N LEU A 123 4.25 12.23 -15.57
CA LEU A 123 4.27 11.29 -14.44
C LEU A 123 5.31 10.16 -14.61
N ASP A 124 5.81 9.94 -15.83
CA ASP A 124 6.88 8.98 -16.13
C ASP A 124 8.28 9.56 -15.89
N GLY A 125 8.37 10.84 -15.50
CA GLY A 125 9.63 11.54 -15.28
C GLY A 125 10.28 12.05 -16.55
N ASP A 126 9.54 12.14 -17.66
CA ASP A 126 10.01 12.86 -18.84
C ASP A 126 10.32 14.31 -18.45
N PRO A 127 11.49 14.85 -18.79
CA PRO A 127 11.81 16.25 -18.53
C PRO A 127 10.92 17.18 -19.35
N PRO A 128 10.71 18.44 -18.90
CA PRO A 128 10.07 19.46 -19.70
C PRO A 128 10.84 19.70 -21.01
N ALA A 129 10.13 20.17 -22.04
CA ALA A 129 10.82 20.72 -23.21
C ALA A 129 11.61 21.98 -22.81
N ALA A 130 12.68 22.29 -23.54
CA ALA A 130 13.50 23.48 -23.26
C ALA A 130 12.67 24.77 -23.28
N MET A 131 13.01 25.74 -22.42
CA MET A 131 12.27 26.99 -22.16
C MET A 131 12.03 27.91 -23.38
N ARG A 132 12.65 27.62 -24.53
CA ARG A 132 12.38 28.27 -25.83
C ARG A 132 11.12 27.76 -26.54
N TYR A 133 10.62 26.59 -26.14
CA TYR A 133 9.43 25.98 -26.73
C TYR A 133 8.19 26.21 -25.87
N THR A 134 8.30 26.02 -24.56
CA THR A 134 7.21 26.24 -23.59
C THR A 134 6.87 27.71 -23.44
N GLU A 135 5.62 27.97 -23.09
CA GLU A 135 5.09 29.29 -22.75
C GLU A 135 4.32 29.19 -21.41
N ALA A 136 4.23 30.30 -20.67
CA ALA A 136 3.61 30.34 -19.37
C ALA A 136 2.91 31.68 -19.06
N LYS A 137 1.98 31.66 -18.10
CA LYS A 137 1.35 32.82 -17.44
C LYS A 137 0.85 32.43 -16.04
N LEU A 138 0.32 33.37 -15.26
CA LEU A 138 -0.26 33.11 -13.95
C LEU A 138 -1.62 32.40 -14.05
N THR A 139 -1.91 31.50 -13.11
CA THR A 139 -3.27 30.97 -12.91
C THR A 139 -4.13 31.94 -12.10
N ARG A 140 -5.46 31.71 -12.09
CA ARG A 140 -6.36 32.47 -11.21
C ARG A 140 -6.05 32.27 -9.71
N HIS A 141 -5.55 31.09 -9.31
CA HIS A 141 -5.13 30.84 -7.93
C HIS A 141 -3.95 31.74 -7.50
N SER A 142 -3.00 32.02 -8.41
CA SER A 142 -1.87 32.92 -8.14
C SER A 142 -2.26 34.38 -7.95
N VAL A 143 -3.38 34.84 -8.50
CA VAL A 143 -3.85 36.21 -8.27
C VAL A 143 -4.08 36.42 -6.77
N GLY A 144 -4.76 35.47 -6.09
CA GLY A 144 -4.94 35.51 -4.64
C GLY A 144 -3.65 35.40 -3.80
N LEU A 145 -2.49 35.13 -4.40
CA LEU A 145 -1.20 35.25 -3.73
C LEU A 145 -0.62 36.67 -3.81
N ILE A 146 -0.83 37.37 -4.92
CA ILE A 146 -0.12 38.61 -5.29
C ILE A 146 -1.02 39.85 -5.13
N GLU A 147 -2.34 39.68 -5.12
CA GLU A 147 -3.33 40.76 -5.02
C GLU A 147 -3.06 41.71 -3.83
N ASP A 148 -3.31 43.01 -4.06
CA ASP A 148 -3.02 44.13 -3.16
C ASP A 148 -1.51 44.43 -2.89
N ILE A 149 -0.55 43.79 -3.56
CA ILE A 149 0.89 44.03 -3.35
C ILE A 149 1.33 45.49 -3.50
N ASP A 150 0.74 46.24 -4.45
CA ASP A 150 1.05 47.66 -4.69
C ASP A 150 0.54 48.61 -3.59
N LYS A 151 -0.36 48.15 -2.71
CA LYS A 151 -1.02 48.97 -1.67
C LYS A 151 -0.23 49.02 -0.36
N GLU A 152 1.11 49.11 -0.45
CA GLU A 152 2.05 49.11 0.69
C GLU A 152 1.88 47.89 1.66
N THR A 153 1.26 46.78 1.23
CA THR A 153 0.81 45.69 2.12
C THR A 153 1.92 44.84 2.71
N VAL A 154 3.04 44.70 2.02
CA VAL A 154 4.18 43.84 2.40
C VAL A 154 5.49 44.63 2.40
N PRO A 155 6.48 44.26 3.24
CA PRO A 155 7.80 44.87 3.15
C PRO A 155 8.48 44.53 1.81
N PHE A 156 9.10 45.54 1.22
CA PHE A 156 9.96 45.44 0.05
C PHE A 156 11.40 45.74 0.45
N ARG A 157 12.33 44.93 -0.03
CA ARG A 157 13.76 45.17 0.06
C ARG A 157 14.34 45.41 -1.33
N ASP A 158 15.59 45.83 -1.37
CA ASP A 158 16.34 45.96 -2.61
C ASP A 158 16.77 44.58 -3.10
N ASN A 159 16.99 44.45 -4.41
CA ASN A 159 17.47 43.24 -5.04
C ASN A 159 18.99 43.02 -4.78
N PHE A 160 19.61 42.10 -5.52
CA PHE A 160 21.01 41.72 -5.27
C PHE A 160 22.06 42.77 -5.68
N ASP A 161 21.69 43.80 -6.46
CA ASP A 161 22.60 44.88 -6.91
C ASP A 161 22.12 46.30 -6.59
N GLY A 162 20.96 46.45 -5.94
CA GLY A 162 20.36 47.74 -5.56
C GLY A 162 19.60 48.48 -6.68
N SER A 163 19.48 47.90 -7.87
CA SER A 163 18.80 48.55 -9.02
C SER A 163 17.28 48.38 -9.06
N GLU A 164 16.75 47.38 -8.35
CA GLU A 164 15.34 46.96 -8.38
C GLU A 164 14.85 46.59 -6.97
N ARG A 165 13.53 46.61 -6.74
CA ARG A 165 12.95 46.19 -5.43
C ARG A 165 12.12 44.91 -5.56
N GLU A 166 12.21 44.05 -4.54
CA GLU A 166 11.46 42.79 -4.43
C GLU A 166 10.69 42.68 -3.10
N PRO A 167 9.52 42.03 -3.10
CA PRO A 167 8.78 41.74 -1.88
C PRO A 167 9.47 40.64 -1.06
N GLU A 168 9.59 40.84 0.25
CA GLU A 168 10.16 39.82 1.13
C GLU A 168 9.21 38.62 1.30
N VAL A 169 7.90 38.89 1.29
CA VAL A 169 6.77 37.95 1.46
C VAL A 169 5.61 38.43 0.58
N LEU A 170 4.76 37.54 0.07
CA LEU A 170 3.58 37.93 -0.70
C LEU A 170 2.33 38.21 0.19
N PRO A 171 1.36 39.02 -0.27
CA PRO A 171 0.10 39.28 0.45
C PRO A 171 -0.68 38.02 0.85
N ALA A 172 -0.70 36.99 -0.01
CA ALA A 172 -1.20 35.65 0.27
C ALA A 172 -2.58 35.58 0.96
N ARG A 173 -3.69 35.65 0.21
CA ARG A 173 -5.07 35.52 0.73
C ARG A 173 -5.46 34.10 1.17
N LEU A 174 -4.65 33.08 0.90
CA LEU A 174 -4.87 31.68 1.30
C LEU A 174 -3.62 31.07 1.97
N PRO A 175 -3.76 30.07 2.87
CA PRO A 175 -2.62 29.46 3.58
C PRO A 175 -1.82 28.50 2.67
N ASN A 176 -1.12 29.08 1.69
CA ASN A 176 -0.54 28.35 0.55
C ASN A 176 0.50 27.29 0.95
N LEU A 177 1.16 27.43 2.12
CA LEU A 177 2.07 26.42 2.67
C LEU A 177 1.38 25.06 2.87
N LEU A 178 0.14 25.06 3.38
CA LEU A 178 -0.66 23.85 3.56
C LEU A 178 -1.41 23.48 2.28
N LEU A 179 -1.91 24.47 1.54
CA LEU A 179 -2.69 24.29 0.31
C LEU A 179 -1.93 23.47 -0.75
N ASN A 180 -0.68 23.84 -1.03
CA ASN A 180 0.15 23.21 -2.05
C ASN A 180 1.26 22.33 -1.50
N GLY A 181 1.62 22.48 -0.22
CA GLY A 181 2.76 21.78 0.37
C GLY A 181 4.12 22.31 -0.11
N GLN A 182 5.19 21.85 0.55
CA GLN A 182 6.57 22.20 0.21
C GLN A 182 7.52 21.05 0.54
N VAL A 183 8.53 20.87 -0.31
CA VAL A 183 9.63 19.90 -0.10
C VAL A 183 10.96 20.62 -0.24
N GLY A 184 11.88 20.43 0.70
CA GLY A 184 13.18 21.11 0.66
C GLY A 184 14.24 20.43 1.52
N ILE A 185 15.50 20.52 1.09
CA ILE A 185 16.67 20.04 1.82
C ILE A 185 17.61 21.25 1.96
N ALA A 186 17.97 21.57 3.20
CA ALA A 186 18.87 22.65 3.58
C ALA A 186 20.16 22.05 4.20
N VAL A 187 21.03 22.89 4.76
CA VAL A 187 22.14 22.38 5.59
C VAL A 187 21.60 21.95 6.96
N GLY A 188 21.88 20.71 7.37
CA GLY A 188 21.47 20.15 8.66
C GLY A 188 19.98 19.87 8.87
N MET A 189 19.11 20.29 7.95
CA MET A 189 17.65 20.19 8.10
C MET A 189 16.92 20.03 6.76
N ALA A 190 15.66 19.59 6.81
CA ALA A 190 14.80 19.41 5.64
C ALA A 190 13.35 19.75 6.00
N THR A 191 12.50 19.93 5.00
CA THR A 191 11.05 20.13 5.12
C THR A 191 10.29 19.24 4.14
N ASN A 192 9.16 18.70 4.57
CA ASN A 192 8.25 17.91 3.75
C ASN A 192 6.82 18.08 4.27
N ILE A 193 6.06 18.97 3.63
CA ILE A 193 4.70 19.36 3.96
C ILE A 193 3.80 18.92 2.81
N PRO A 194 2.72 18.15 3.04
CA PRO A 194 1.82 17.72 1.98
C PRO A 194 0.79 18.81 1.63
N PRO A 195 0.22 18.78 0.41
CA PRO A 195 -0.93 19.60 0.03
C PRO A 195 -2.21 19.21 0.77
N HIS A 196 -3.17 20.13 0.82
CA HIS A 196 -4.47 20.00 1.50
C HIS A 196 -5.61 20.56 0.63
N ASN A 197 -6.85 20.21 0.95
CA ASN A 197 -8.02 20.69 0.20
C ASN A 197 -8.34 22.17 0.54
N LEU A 198 -8.62 23.00 -0.46
CA LEU A 198 -8.87 24.44 -0.29
C LEU A 198 -10.10 24.70 0.59
N SER A 199 -11.19 24.00 0.34
CA SER A 199 -12.44 24.14 1.08
C SER A 199 -12.27 23.78 2.55
N GLU A 200 -11.63 22.63 2.84
CA GLU A 200 -11.33 22.19 4.21
C GLU A 200 -10.38 23.15 4.95
N LEU A 201 -9.38 23.70 4.24
CA LEU A 201 -8.40 24.63 4.79
C LEU A 201 -9.02 26.01 5.07
N VAL A 202 -9.91 26.50 4.21
CA VAL A 202 -10.71 27.71 4.46
C VAL A 202 -11.59 27.51 5.69
N ASP A 203 -12.32 26.39 5.78
CA ASP A 203 -13.22 26.13 6.90
C ASP A 203 -12.49 26.05 8.25
N ALA A 204 -11.31 25.41 8.29
CA ALA A 204 -10.46 25.42 9.48
C ALA A 204 -9.88 26.80 9.82
N THR A 205 -9.50 27.59 8.81
CA THR A 205 -8.99 28.96 9.02
C THR A 205 -10.09 29.86 9.60
N ILE A 206 -11.32 29.75 9.09
CA ILE A 206 -12.49 30.47 9.62
C ILE A 206 -12.79 30.00 11.05
N ALA A 207 -12.78 28.69 11.31
CA ALA A 207 -13.03 28.14 12.66
C ALA A 207 -11.98 28.62 13.69
N GLN A 208 -10.71 28.76 13.30
CA GLN A 208 -9.65 29.33 14.16
C GLN A 208 -9.72 30.86 14.31
N ILE A 209 -10.36 31.57 13.37
CA ILE A 209 -10.70 32.99 13.54
C ILE A 209 -11.85 33.17 14.53
N ASP A 210 -12.86 32.29 14.47
CA ASP A 210 -14.04 32.32 15.35
C ASP A 210 -13.74 31.79 16.77
N ASN A 211 -12.79 30.87 16.90
CA ASN A 211 -12.23 30.42 18.18
C ASN A 211 -10.69 30.29 18.10
N PRO A 212 -9.92 31.28 18.58
CA PRO A 212 -8.45 31.21 18.57
C PRO A 212 -7.87 30.02 19.35
N GLU A 213 -8.56 29.58 20.41
CA GLU A 213 -8.19 28.46 21.27
C GLU A 213 -8.83 27.13 20.81
N ILE A 214 -9.26 27.03 19.54
CA ILE A 214 -9.82 25.81 18.96
C ILE A 214 -8.87 24.61 19.14
N SER A 215 -9.43 23.45 19.50
CA SER A 215 -8.62 22.25 19.69
C SER A 215 -8.18 21.64 18.36
N LEU A 216 -7.07 20.90 18.39
CA LEU A 216 -6.62 20.13 17.23
C LEU A 216 -7.65 19.10 16.75
N ASP A 217 -8.45 18.52 17.63
CA ASP A 217 -9.50 17.56 17.25
C ASP A 217 -10.66 18.23 16.49
N GLU A 218 -11.02 19.46 16.85
CA GLU A 218 -12.00 20.27 16.12
C GLU A 218 -11.44 20.71 14.76
N LEU A 219 -10.18 21.17 14.69
CA LEU A 219 -9.49 21.48 13.42
C LEU A 219 -9.42 20.26 12.48
N ILE A 220 -9.22 19.05 13.02
CA ILE A 220 -9.25 17.79 12.26
C ILE A 220 -10.68 17.38 11.83
N GLY A 221 -11.72 17.95 12.45
CA GLY A 221 -13.09 17.89 11.95
C GLY A 221 -13.26 18.60 10.60
N HIS A 222 -12.54 19.70 10.40
CA HIS A 222 -12.51 20.45 9.14
C HIS A 222 -11.49 19.88 8.14
N ILE A 223 -10.20 19.82 8.53
CA ILE A 223 -9.11 19.27 7.71
C ILE A 223 -8.95 17.78 8.00
N LYS A 224 -9.47 16.95 7.09
CA LYS A 224 -9.52 15.49 7.27
C LYS A 224 -8.13 14.82 7.17
N GLY A 225 -7.16 15.52 6.59
CA GLY A 225 -5.81 15.05 6.29
C GLY A 225 -5.29 15.63 4.96
N PRO A 226 -4.22 15.08 4.38
CA PRO A 226 -3.61 15.60 3.16
C PRO A 226 -4.52 15.33 1.94
N ASP A 227 -4.43 16.18 0.91
CA ASP A 227 -5.16 16.02 -0.35
C ASP A 227 -4.22 16.15 -1.55
N PHE A 228 -3.69 15.02 -2.00
CA PHE A 228 -2.67 14.93 -3.03
C PHE A 228 -3.25 15.15 -4.44
N PRO A 229 -2.50 15.79 -5.36
CA PRO A 229 -2.95 16.00 -6.75
C PRO A 229 -3.27 14.69 -7.48
N THR A 230 -2.60 13.58 -7.11
CA THR A 230 -2.73 12.24 -7.71
C THR A 230 -3.80 11.35 -7.06
N GLY A 231 -4.59 11.86 -6.12
CA GLY A 231 -5.60 11.07 -5.39
C GLY A 231 -4.97 10.15 -4.34
N ALA A 232 -5.04 8.84 -4.56
CA ALA A 232 -4.61 7.76 -3.68
C ALA A 232 -5.41 7.65 -2.36
N VAL A 233 -5.13 6.59 -1.60
CA VAL A 233 -5.76 6.29 -0.31
C VAL A 233 -4.74 6.45 0.82
N VAL A 234 -5.09 7.22 1.84
CA VAL A 234 -4.30 7.42 3.07
C VAL A 234 -4.94 6.66 4.23
N TYR A 235 -4.13 6.01 5.06
CA TYR A 235 -4.58 5.19 6.19
C TYR A 235 -4.02 5.72 7.52
N GLY A 236 -4.84 5.62 8.58
CA GLY A 236 -4.46 5.95 9.96
C GLY A 236 -4.78 7.39 10.36
N LYS A 237 -5.98 7.62 10.94
CA LYS A 237 -6.37 8.94 11.46
C LYS A 237 -5.47 9.37 12.62
N GLU A 238 -5.11 8.45 13.52
CA GLU A 238 -4.21 8.75 14.64
C GLU A 238 -2.80 9.14 14.16
N SER A 239 -2.31 8.50 13.09
CA SER A 239 -1.03 8.82 12.46
C SER A 239 -1.04 10.22 11.83
N ILE A 240 -2.17 10.62 11.22
CA ILE A 240 -2.41 12.00 10.73
C ILE A 240 -2.47 12.99 11.92
N LYS A 241 -3.23 12.67 12.97
CA LYS A 241 -3.38 13.51 14.18
C LYS A 241 -2.05 13.77 14.86
N ALA A 242 -1.22 12.75 15.06
CA ALA A 242 0.12 12.89 15.61
C ALA A 242 1.04 13.77 14.73
N ALA A 243 0.94 13.64 13.41
CA ALA A 243 1.68 14.47 12.46
C ALA A 243 1.24 15.94 12.49
N PHE A 244 -0.05 16.23 12.62
CA PHE A 244 -0.57 17.59 12.78
C PHE A 244 -0.29 18.19 14.17
N ALA A 245 -0.22 17.38 15.23
CA ALA A 245 0.11 17.84 16.58
C ALA A 245 1.58 18.25 16.74
N THR A 246 2.50 17.54 16.08
CA THR A 246 3.96 17.67 16.32
C THR A 246 4.73 18.22 15.12
N GLY A 247 4.06 18.44 13.99
CA GLY A 247 4.67 18.71 12.69
C GLY A 247 5.41 17.51 12.08
N ARG A 248 5.41 16.33 12.71
CA ARG A 248 6.21 15.15 12.29
C ARG A 248 5.46 13.83 12.43
N GLY A 249 5.53 12.98 11.41
CA GLY A 249 4.92 11.65 11.44
C GLY A 249 4.89 10.97 10.08
N GLY A 250 4.76 9.65 10.08
CA GLY A 250 4.56 8.87 8.85
C GLY A 250 3.09 8.50 8.67
N VAL A 251 2.53 8.76 7.49
CA VAL A 251 1.19 8.26 7.09
C VAL A 251 1.33 7.31 5.91
N VAL A 252 0.60 6.21 5.91
CA VAL A 252 0.66 5.21 4.82
C VAL A 252 -0.20 5.69 3.65
N VAL A 253 0.39 5.78 2.46
CA VAL A 253 -0.26 6.18 1.21
C VAL A 253 -0.21 5.03 0.22
N ARG A 254 -1.36 4.66 -0.36
CA ARG A 254 -1.54 3.51 -1.24
C ARG A 254 -2.29 3.93 -2.51
N GLY A 255 -1.78 3.54 -3.68
CA GLY A 255 -2.48 3.74 -4.94
C GLY A 255 -3.79 2.95 -5.03
N VAL A 256 -4.74 3.44 -5.83
CA VAL A 256 -5.99 2.72 -6.09
C VAL A 256 -5.75 1.67 -7.16
N ALA A 257 -6.15 0.43 -6.88
CA ALA A 257 -6.05 -0.68 -7.81
C ALA A 257 -7.18 -1.69 -7.61
N ASP A 258 -7.85 -2.02 -8.71
CA ASP A 258 -8.99 -2.93 -8.77
C ASP A 258 -8.61 -4.25 -9.46
N ILE A 259 -9.44 -5.29 -9.28
CA ILE A 259 -9.28 -6.59 -9.94
C ILE A 259 -10.43 -6.76 -10.94
N GLU A 260 -10.11 -6.70 -12.23
CA GLU A 260 -11.05 -6.96 -13.32
C GLU A 260 -10.95 -8.43 -13.76
N GLU A 261 -12.07 -9.06 -14.13
CA GLU A 261 -12.07 -10.33 -14.88
C GLU A 261 -12.21 -10.08 -16.39
N THR A 262 -11.35 -10.74 -17.17
CA THR A 262 -11.38 -10.69 -18.64
C THR A 262 -12.33 -11.74 -19.21
N LYS A 263 -12.87 -11.48 -20.42
CA LYS A 263 -13.77 -12.39 -21.16
C LYS A 263 -13.22 -13.80 -21.44
N ALA A 264 -11.96 -14.08 -21.09
CA ALA A 264 -11.30 -15.38 -21.24
C ALA A 264 -11.17 -16.17 -19.92
N GLY A 265 -11.79 -15.70 -18.83
CA GLY A 265 -11.66 -16.34 -17.51
C GLY A 265 -10.25 -16.21 -16.94
N ARG A 266 -9.69 -14.99 -17.00
CA ARG A 266 -8.44 -14.59 -16.35
C ARG A 266 -8.62 -13.26 -15.67
N HIS A 267 -8.03 -13.09 -14.49
CA HIS A 267 -8.03 -11.81 -13.78
C HIS A 267 -6.87 -10.91 -14.22
N ARG A 268 -7.03 -9.61 -14.02
CA ARG A 268 -5.98 -8.60 -14.15
C ARG A 268 -6.12 -7.57 -13.04
N ILE A 269 -4.99 -7.09 -12.53
CA ILE A 269 -4.95 -5.95 -11.60
C ILE A 269 -4.84 -4.68 -12.45
N VAL A 270 -5.65 -3.67 -12.12
CA VAL A 270 -5.70 -2.40 -12.82
C VAL A 270 -5.48 -1.28 -11.83
N ILE A 271 -4.32 -0.63 -11.90
CA ILE A 271 -3.95 0.51 -11.06
C ILE A 271 -4.43 1.79 -11.75
N THR A 272 -5.28 2.54 -11.07
CA THR A 272 -5.93 3.77 -11.55
C THR A 272 -5.35 5.03 -10.92
N GLU A 273 -4.76 4.93 -9.73
CA GLU A 273 -4.11 6.04 -9.02
C GLU A 273 -2.81 5.56 -8.37
N ILE A 274 -1.80 6.43 -8.26
CA ILE A 274 -0.51 6.14 -7.63
C ILE A 274 -0.21 7.13 -6.49
N PRO A 275 0.55 6.71 -5.45
CA PRO A 275 0.91 7.62 -4.36
C PRO A 275 1.67 8.86 -4.84
N TYR A 276 1.53 9.95 -4.09
CA TYR A 276 2.18 11.21 -4.41
C TYR A 276 3.70 11.10 -4.53
N ALA A 277 4.28 11.83 -5.48
CA ALA A 277 5.70 11.81 -5.86
C ALA A 277 6.26 10.45 -6.33
N VAL A 278 5.43 9.44 -6.60
CA VAL A 278 5.86 8.19 -7.26
C VAL A 278 5.92 8.38 -8.78
N ASN A 279 7.04 7.98 -9.39
CA ASN A 279 7.20 7.93 -10.84
C ASN A 279 6.47 6.69 -11.41
N LYS A 280 5.65 6.88 -12.45
CA LYS A 280 4.83 5.82 -13.07
C LYS A 280 5.68 4.77 -13.80
N ALA A 281 6.57 5.19 -14.70
CA ALA A 281 7.48 4.28 -15.41
C ALA A 281 8.38 3.48 -14.45
N GLY A 282 8.93 4.12 -13.42
CA GLY A 282 9.75 3.46 -12.39
C GLY A 282 8.96 2.46 -11.52
N LEU A 283 7.66 2.69 -11.30
CA LEU A 283 6.79 1.69 -10.69
C LEU A 283 6.60 0.47 -11.61
N VAL A 284 6.32 0.70 -12.90
CA VAL A 284 6.16 -0.37 -13.91
C VAL A 284 7.45 -1.19 -14.05
N GLU A 285 8.61 -0.53 -14.15
CA GLU A 285 9.93 -1.16 -14.15
C GLU A 285 10.15 -2.01 -12.90
N LYS A 286 9.79 -1.49 -11.71
CA LYS A 286 9.98 -2.24 -10.47
C LYS A 286 9.10 -3.48 -10.36
N ILE A 287 7.88 -3.46 -10.92
CA ILE A 287 7.03 -4.65 -11.02
C ILE A 287 7.67 -5.66 -12.00
N ALA A 288 8.16 -5.20 -13.16
CA ALA A 288 8.82 -6.06 -14.15
C ALA A 288 10.10 -6.72 -13.62
N ASP A 289 10.90 -6.00 -12.82
CA ASP A 289 12.07 -6.53 -12.14
C ASP A 289 11.70 -7.61 -11.12
N LEU A 290 10.69 -7.39 -10.27
CA LEU A 290 10.24 -8.40 -9.29
C LEU A 290 9.74 -9.69 -9.95
N VAL A 291 9.17 -9.60 -11.15
CA VAL A 291 8.79 -10.76 -11.98
C VAL A 291 10.03 -11.43 -12.59
N ARG A 292 11.01 -10.66 -13.09
CA ARG A 292 12.28 -11.16 -13.64
C ARG A 292 13.14 -11.87 -12.58
N GLU A 293 13.19 -11.31 -11.38
CA GLU A 293 13.80 -11.88 -10.16
C GLU A 293 13.02 -13.10 -9.60
N LYS A 294 11.83 -13.41 -10.14
CA LYS A 294 10.88 -14.44 -9.66
C LYS A 294 10.39 -14.25 -8.22
N ARG A 295 10.56 -13.05 -7.64
CA ARG A 295 10.08 -12.70 -6.29
C ARG A 295 8.57 -12.50 -6.24
N VAL A 296 7.99 -12.01 -7.32
CA VAL A 296 6.55 -12.08 -7.59
C VAL A 296 6.33 -13.08 -8.72
N SER A 297 5.38 -13.99 -8.54
CA SER A 297 5.02 -15.00 -9.55
C SER A 297 3.50 -15.08 -9.70
N GLY A 298 3.04 -15.41 -10.91
CA GLY A 298 1.62 -15.35 -11.28
C GLY A 298 1.23 -14.15 -12.14
N ILE A 299 2.13 -13.18 -12.36
CA ILE A 299 2.02 -12.17 -13.42
C ILE A 299 2.39 -12.81 -14.77
N THR A 300 1.75 -12.33 -15.85
CA THR A 300 1.98 -12.79 -17.24
C THR A 300 2.46 -11.67 -18.15
N ASP A 301 1.89 -10.47 -18.00
CA ASP A 301 2.20 -9.28 -18.80
C ASP A 301 1.94 -8.01 -17.96
N ILE A 302 2.61 -6.91 -18.30
CA ILE A 302 2.48 -5.61 -17.64
C ILE A 302 2.44 -4.56 -18.75
N ARG A 303 1.36 -3.79 -18.80
CA ARG A 303 1.16 -2.72 -19.79
C ARG A 303 0.81 -1.42 -19.12
N ASP A 304 1.22 -0.32 -19.73
CA ASP A 304 0.67 0.98 -19.44
C ASP A 304 -0.37 1.34 -20.51
N GLU A 305 -1.63 1.45 -20.08
CA GLU A 305 -2.79 1.83 -20.88
C GLU A 305 -3.24 3.28 -20.55
N SER A 306 -2.41 4.06 -19.83
CA SER A 306 -2.67 5.45 -19.43
C SER A 306 -2.88 6.36 -20.64
N SER A 307 -3.83 7.30 -20.55
CA SER A 307 -4.14 8.22 -21.65
C SER A 307 -4.69 9.57 -21.15
N ARG A 308 -4.30 10.66 -21.83
CA ARG A 308 -4.78 12.04 -21.56
C ARG A 308 -4.71 12.46 -20.08
N GLY A 309 -3.70 12.01 -19.35
CA GLY A 309 -3.51 12.29 -17.92
C GLY A 309 -4.23 11.33 -16.96
N SER A 310 -5.16 10.49 -17.44
CA SER A 310 -5.67 9.36 -16.66
C SER A 310 -4.65 8.23 -16.59
N VAL A 311 -4.40 7.71 -15.38
CA VAL A 311 -3.49 6.58 -15.16
C VAL A 311 -4.28 5.26 -15.30
N ARG A 312 -3.73 4.31 -16.05
CA ARG A 312 -4.25 2.94 -16.14
C ARG A 312 -3.11 1.96 -16.39
N ILE A 313 -2.48 1.47 -15.33
CA ILE A 313 -1.46 0.41 -15.43
C ILE A 313 -2.16 -0.94 -15.28
N VAL A 314 -1.96 -1.85 -16.24
CA VAL A 314 -2.63 -3.16 -16.28
C VAL A 314 -1.62 -4.29 -16.12
N VAL A 315 -1.86 -5.15 -15.13
CA VAL A 315 -1.03 -6.30 -14.79
C VAL A 315 -1.88 -7.56 -15.00
N ASP A 316 -1.68 -8.24 -16.13
CA ASP A 316 -2.47 -9.43 -16.51
C ASP A 316 -1.94 -10.68 -15.80
N LEU A 317 -2.83 -11.43 -15.13
CA LEU A 317 -2.46 -12.57 -14.30
C LEU A 317 -2.61 -13.91 -15.01
N LYS A 318 -1.84 -14.91 -14.54
CA LYS A 318 -1.97 -16.30 -14.96
C LYS A 318 -3.31 -16.86 -14.48
N LYS A 319 -3.82 -17.87 -15.17
CA LYS A 319 -5.14 -18.47 -14.88
C LYS A 319 -5.24 -19.12 -13.50
N ASP A 320 -4.10 -19.50 -12.93
CA ASP A 320 -3.91 -20.13 -11.62
C ASP A 320 -3.44 -19.15 -10.52
N ALA A 321 -3.29 -17.86 -10.83
CA ALA A 321 -2.81 -16.87 -9.86
C ALA A 321 -3.96 -16.28 -9.01
N TYR A 322 -3.76 -16.23 -7.68
CA TYR A 322 -4.74 -15.67 -6.74
C TYR A 322 -4.62 -14.13 -6.68
N PRO A 323 -5.58 -13.34 -7.22
CA PRO A 323 -5.34 -11.93 -7.54
C PRO A 323 -5.07 -11.05 -6.31
N ASN A 324 -5.82 -11.27 -5.23
CA ASN A 324 -5.66 -10.53 -3.97
C ASN A 324 -4.25 -10.71 -3.36
N LYS A 325 -3.67 -11.92 -3.45
CA LYS A 325 -2.30 -12.19 -2.99
C LYS A 325 -1.29 -11.39 -3.79
N LEU A 326 -1.42 -11.37 -5.12
CA LEU A 326 -0.50 -10.65 -5.98
C LEU A 326 -0.62 -9.14 -5.75
N LEU A 327 -1.84 -8.60 -5.65
CA LEU A 327 -2.05 -7.19 -5.33
C LEU A 327 -1.43 -6.80 -3.98
N ASN A 328 -1.61 -7.61 -2.94
CA ASN A 328 -0.99 -7.39 -1.63
C ASN A 328 0.54 -7.54 -1.67
N GLN A 329 1.10 -8.42 -2.53
CA GLN A 329 2.54 -8.47 -2.80
C GLN A 329 3.05 -7.23 -3.52
N LEU A 330 2.28 -6.65 -4.46
CA LEU A 330 2.64 -5.37 -5.10
C LEU A 330 2.68 -4.24 -4.08
N TYR A 331 1.68 -4.13 -3.18
CA TYR A 331 1.71 -3.17 -2.08
C TYR A 331 2.90 -3.41 -1.12
N LYS A 332 3.27 -4.67 -0.84
CA LYS A 332 4.37 -5.01 0.10
C LYS A 332 5.77 -4.83 -0.49
N LEU A 333 5.92 -4.79 -1.82
CA LEU A 333 7.23 -4.85 -2.51
C LEU A 333 7.50 -3.70 -3.50
N THR A 334 6.55 -2.79 -3.75
CA THR A 334 6.68 -1.70 -4.74
C THR A 334 6.18 -0.36 -4.19
N PRO A 335 6.58 0.78 -4.79
CA PRO A 335 6.07 2.10 -4.43
C PRO A 335 4.56 2.31 -4.59
N LEU A 336 3.79 1.32 -5.07
CA LEU A 336 2.32 1.36 -5.08
C LEU A 336 1.73 1.51 -3.66
N GLN A 337 2.48 1.14 -2.63
CA GLN A 337 2.26 1.60 -1.27
C GLN A 337 3.57 2.15 -0.70
N THR A 338 3.49 3.30 -0.04
CA THR A 338 4.62 4.02 0.55
C THR A 338 4.17 4.71 1.84
N ALA A 339 5.09 5.41 2.51
CA ALA A 339 4.76 6.29 3.64
C ALA A 339 5.20 7.73 3.33
N PHE A 340 4.27 8.68 3.40
CA PHE A 340 4.59 10.10 3.36
C PHE A 340 5.01 10.54 4.76
N HIS A 341 6.21 11.10 4.87
CA HIS A 341 6.80 11.49 6.15
C HIS A 341 6.70 13.00 6.33
N TYR A 342 5.73 13.46 7.13
CA TYR A 342 5.59 14.85 7.53
C TYR A 342 6.85 15.33 8.25
N ASN A 343 7.32 16.51 7.87
CA ASN A 343 8.30 17.28 8.62
C ASN A 343 8.04 18.75 8.32
N MET A 344 7.09 19.34 9.05
CA MET A 344 6.50 20.65 8.79
C MET A 344 7.41 21.79 9.31
N LEU A 345 8.58 21.90 8.68
CA LEU A 345 9.60 22.92 8.97
C LEU A 345 9.43 24.12 8.03
N ALA A 346 9.24 25.31 8.58
CA ALA A 346 9.14 26.57 7.85
C ALA A 346 9.90 27.70 8.58
N LEU A 347 10.11 28.83 7.90
CA LEU A 347 10.69 30.04 8.49
C LEU A 347 9.59 30.91 9.09
N ILE A 348 9.68 31.21 10.38
CA ILE A 348 8.94 32.32 11.02
C ILE A 348 9.71 33.63 10.76
N ASP A 349 8.96 34.69 10.47
CA ASP A 349 9.47 36.03 10.11
C ASP A 349 10.56 36.04 9.02
N GLY A 350 10.55 35.01 8.17
CA GLY A 350 11.54 34.82 7.11
C GLY A 350 12.94 34.42 7.57
N ILE A 351 13.19 34.22 8.88
CA ILE A 351 14.54 33.96 9.43
C ILE A 351 14.60 32.69 10.28
N GLN A 352 13.65 32.45 11.19
CA GLN A 352 13.78 31.39 12.20
C GLN A 352 13.18 30.05 11.73
N PRO A 353 13.98 29.00 11.48
CA PRO A 353 13.45 27.68 11.11
C PRO A 353 12.81 27.00 12.34
N ARG A 354 11.50 26.75 12.29
CA ARG A 354 10.76 26.05 13.34
C ARG A 354 9.87 24.94 12.76
N VAL A 355 9.77 23.83 13.48
CA VAL A 355 8.78 22.76 13.19
C VAL A 355 7.46 23.17 13.82
N LEU A 356 6.38 23.14 13.05
CA LEU A 356 5.09 23.70 13.40
C LEU A 356 3.99 22.64 13.32
N GLY A 357 3.01 22.70 14.23
CA GLY A 357 1.76 21.97 14.12
C GLY A 357 0.80 22.58 13.09
N LEU A 358 -0.34 21.93 12.86
CA LEU A 358 -1.38 22.45 11.96
C LEU A 358 -1.92 23.81 12.43
N GLN A 359 -2.23 23.91 13.73
CA GLN A 359 -2.75 25.12 14.39
C GLN A 359 -1.74 26.27 14.42
N ASP A 360 -0.43 25.96 14.58
CA ASP A 360 0.65 26.94 14.48
C ASP A 360 0.64 27.60 13.07
N ILE A 361 0.63 26.78 12.00
CA ILE A 361 0.75 27.28 10.61
C ILE A 361 -0.46 28.14 10.21
N ILE A 362 -1.67 27.72 10.59
CA ILE A 362 -2.89 28.51 10.35
C ILE A 362 -2.85 29.80 11.19
N GLY A 363 -2.41 29.74 12.45
CA GLY A 363 -2.25 30.91 13.32
C GLY A 363 -1.26 31.96 12.78
N GLU A 364 -0.07 31.56 12.34
CA GLU A 364 0.89 32.49 11.72
C GLU A 364 0.38 33.08 10.41
N HIS A 365 -0.41 32.32 9.63
CA HIS A 365 -1.05 32.85 8.42
C HIS A 365 -2.16 33.87 8.74
N ILE A 366 -2.98 33.64 9.77
CA ILE A 366 -4.00 34.61 10.22
C ILE A 366 -3.34 35.92 10.66
N LYS A 367 -2.25 35.87 11.45
CA LYS A 367 -1.48 37.06 11.85
C LYS A 367 -0.97 37.84 10.63
N HIS A 368 -0.44 37.14 9.62
CA HIS A 368 -0.01 37.77 8.36
C HIS A 368 -1.17 38.43 7.62
N ARG A 369 -2.33 37.78 7.50
CA ARG A 369 -3.54 38.38 6.91
C ARG A 369 -3.99 39.63 7.67
N GLN A 370 -3.96 39.64 9.00
CA GLN A 370 -4.29 40.83 9.80
C GLN A 370 -3.35 42.01 9.48
N VAL A 371 -2.04 41.77 9.36
CA VAL A 371 -1.07 42.82 8.98
C VAL A 371 -1.33 43.32 7.56
N VAL A 372 -1.57 42.43 6.59
CA VAL A 372 -1.83 42.77 5.19
C VAL A 372 -3.13 43.56 5.04
N VAL A 373 -4.24 43.09 5.63
CA VAL A 373 -5.54 43.77 5.56
C VAL A 373 -5.49 45.12 6.29
N ARG A 374 -4.81 45.22 7.45
CA ARG A 374 -4.62 46.51 8.13
C ARG A 374 -3.86 47.50 7.26
N ARG A 375 -2.73 47.10 6.67
CA ARG A 375 -1.92 47.96 5.79
C ARG A 375 -2.68 48.39 4.54
N ARG A 376 -3.41 47.48 3.89
CA ARG A 376 -4.30 47.81 2.77
C ARG A 376 -5.33 48.86 3.17
N THR A 377 -6.02 48.65 4.29
CA THR A 377 -7.05 49.56 4.81
C THR A 377 -6.46 50.92 5.19
N GLN A 378 -5.21 50.97 5.70
CA GLN A 378 -4.46 52.21 5.94
C GLN A 378 -4.08 52.93 4.64
N PHE A 379 -3.63 52.21 3.62
CA PHE A 379 -3.30 52.76 2.30
C PHE A 379 -4.54 53.33 1.59
N GLU A 380 -5.64 52.58 1.60
CA GLU A 380 -6.93 52.99 1.05
C GLU A 380 -7.50 54.20 1.81
N LEU A 381 -7.36 54.24 3.15
CA LEU A 381 -7.76 55.40 3.96
C LEU A 381 -6.92 56.64 3.65
N LYS A 382 -5.58 56.51 3.61
CA LYS A 382 -4.62 57.55 3.22
C LYS A 382 -4.96 58.15 1.85
N THR A 383 -5.29 57.28 0.88
CA THR A 383 -5.67 57.67 -0.48
C THR A 383 -7.03 58.36 -0.52
N ALA A 384 -8.04 57.81 0.17
CA ALA A 384 -9.38 58.38 0.24
C ALA A 384 -9.39 59.75 0.94
N GLN A 385 -8.65 59.88 2.05
CA GLN A 385 -8.48 61.16 2.77
C GLN A 385 -7.77 62.20 1.90
N ALA A 386 -6.67 61.84 1.23
CA ALA A 386 -5.98 62.74 0.31
C ALA A 386 -6.89 63.21 -0.84
N ARG A 387 -7.75 62.32 -1.38
CA ARG A 387 -8.72 62.67 -2.42
C ARG A 387 -9.85 63.55 -1.90
N ALA A 388 -10.44 63.22 -0.75
CA ALA A 388 -11.50 64.00 -0.10
C ALA A 388 -11.02 65.42 0.22
N HIS A 389 -9.82 65.56 0.80
CA HIS A 389 -9.19 66.86 1.10
C HIS A 389 -9.10 67.78 -0.12
N ILE A 390 -8.78 67.25 -1.30
CA ILE A 390 -8.77 68.03 -2.55
C ILE A 390 -10.19 68.41 -2.99
N LEU A 391 -11.16 67.50 -2.89
CA LEU A 391 -12.55 67.76 -3.24
C LEU A 391 -13.22 68.78 -2.32
N GLU A 392 -12.88 68.81 -1.03
CA GLU A 392 -13.31 69.85 -0.09
C GLU A 392 -12.82 71.24 -0.51
N GLY A 393 -11.54 71.36 -0.88
CA GLY A 393 -10.98 72.61 -1.40
C GLY A 393 -11.64 73.05 -2.71
N LEU A 394 -11.86 72.11 -3.65
CA LEU A 394 -12.58 72.39 -4.89
C LEU A 394 -14.05 72.78 -4.63
N LYS A 395 -14.72 72.16 -3.66
CA LYS A 395 -16.08 72.55 -3.27
C LYS A 395 -16.13 73.98 -2.73
N ILE A 396 -15.26 74.33 -1.78
CA ILE A 396 -15.13 75.70 -1.26
C ILE A 396 -14.89 76.70 -2.40
N ALA A 397 -14.09 76.33 -3.40
CA ALA A 397 -13.85 77.18 -4.56
C ALA A 397 -15.06 77.30 -5.53
N LEU A 398 -15.89 76.27 -5.64
CA LEU A 398 -17.15 76.30 -6.41
C LEU A 398 -18.27 77.03 -5.66
N ASP A 399 -18.27 76.99 -4.33
CA ASP A 399 -19.18 77.74 -3.45
C ASP A 399 -18.91 79.26 -3.50
N HIS A 400 -17.64 79.67 -3.74
CA HIS A 400 -17.20 81.08 -3.73
C HIS A 400 -16.48 81.52 -5.03
N ILE A 401 -16.89 81.00 -6.19
CA ILE A 401 -16.11 81.09 -7.43
C ILE A 401 -15.74 82.51 -7.89
N ASP A 402 -16.65 83.49 -7.80
CA ASP A 402 -16.36 84.87 -8.20
C ASP A 402 -15.28 85.52 -7.32
N GLU A 403 -15.25 85.18 -6.03
CA GLU A 403 -14.22 85.64 -5.11
C GLU A 403 -12.86 84.95 -5.35
N VAL A 404 -12.87 83.67 -5.73
CA VAL A 404 -11.66 82.92 -6.15
C VAL A 404 -11.09 83.53 -7.42
N ILE A 405 -11.91 83.75 -8.45
CA ILE A 405 -11.50 84.40 -9.70
C ILE A 405 -10.96 85.82 -9.44
N LYS A 406 -11.59 86.58 -8.54
CA LYS A 406 -11.12 87.92 -8.14
C LYS A 406 -9.74 87.88 -7.45
N VAL A 407 -9.49 86.91 -6.57
CA VAL A 407 -8.19 86.73 -5.90
C VAL A 407 -7.10 86.32 -6.91
N ILE A 408 -7.41 85.40 -7.82
CA ILE A 408 -6.47 84.96 -8.87
C ILE A 408 -6.14 86.13 -9.81
N ARG A 409 -7.15 86.85 -10.32
CA ARG A 409 -6.95 88.02 -11.22
C ARG A 409 -6.24 89.21 -10.59
N ALA A 410 -6.25 89.33 -9.26
CA ALA A 410 -5.54 90.38 -8.53
C ALA A 410 -4.08 90.00 -8.17
N SER A 411 -3.67 88.74 -8.40
CA SER A 411 -2.35 88.24 -8.07
C SER A 411 -1.44 88.23 -9.30
N GLN A 412 -0.22 88.78 -9.18
CA GLN A 412 0.69 88.93 -10.33
C GLN A 412 1.36 87.62 -10.77
N THR A 413 1.46 86.62 -9.88
CA THR A 413 2.07 85.32 -10.16
C THR A 413 1.25 84.18 -9.52
N PRO A 414 1.42 82.92 -9.96
CA PRO A 414 0.72 81.76 -9.38
C PRO A 414 1.01 81.56 -7.88
N GLU A 415 2.23 81.84 -7.42
CA GLU A 415 2.66 81.65 -6.03
C GLU A 415 2.02 82.70 -5.10
N ILE A 416 1.84 83.93 -5.60
CA ILE A 416 1.07 84.98 -4.93
C ILE A 416 -0.41 84.59 -4.88
N ALA A 417 -0.96 84.04 -5.96
CA ALA A 417 -2.34 83.56 -6.01
C ALA A 417 -2.57 82.41 -5.02
N GLU A 418 -1.68 81.42 -4.98
CA GLU A 418 -1.73 80.30 -4.02
C GLU A 418 -1.70 80.82 -2.58
N THR A 419 -0.74 81.69 -2.26
CA THR A 419 -0.60 82.30 -0.92
C THR A 419 -1.86 83.06 -0.50
N ASN A 420 -2.50 83.77 -1.44
CA ASN A 420 -3.71 84.53 -1.17
C ASN A 420 -4.95 83.62 -1.01
N LEU A 421 -5.07 82.54 -1.81
CA LEU A 421 -6.13 81.55 -1.68
C LEU A 421 -6.03 80.79 -0.35
N VAL A 422 -4.83 80.33 0.03
CA VAL A 422 -4.51 79.71 1.32
C VAL A 422 -4.97 80.61 2.48
N LYS A 423 -4.53 81.87 2.49
CA LYS A 423 -4.86 82.82 3.58
C LYS A 423 -6.34 83.16 3.65
N LYS A 424 -7.00 83.40 2.51
CA LYS A 424 -8.38 83.91 2.48
C LYS A 424 -9.42 82.81 2.74
N PHE A 425 -9.26 81.65 2.13
CA PHE A 425 -10.23 80.55 2.19
C PHE A 425 -9.83 79.45 3.20
N LYS A 426 -8.75 79.65 3.97
CA LYS A 426 -8.20 78.70 4.97
C LYS A 426 -7.82 77.33 4.36
N LEU A 427 -7.39 77.34 3.10
CA LEU A 427 -7.02 76.16 2.33
C LEU A 427 -5.57 75.73 2.63
N THR A 428 -5.23 74.47 2.38
CA THR A 428 -3.82 74.04 2.32
C THR A 428 -3.19 74.38 0.97
N PRO A 429 -1.84 74.46 0.86
CA PRO A 429 -1.14 74.64 -0.41
C PRO A 429 -1.63 73.72 -1.53
N ILE A 430 -1.79 72.43 -1.23
CA ILE A 430 -2.20 71.42 -2.23
C ILE A 430 -3.66 71.64 -2.70
N GLN A 431 -4.56 72.11 -1.83
CA GLN A 431 -5.91 72.52 -2.23
C GLN A 431 -5.86 73.76 -3.13
N ALA A 432 -5.08 74.79 -2.76
CA ALA A 432 -4.93 76.00 -3.55
C ALA A 432 -4.33 75.72 -4.95
N GLN A 433 -3.33 74.83 -5.03
CA GLN A 433 -2.78 74.35 -6.31
C GLN A 433 -3.81 73.59 -7.15
N ALA A 434 -4.62 72.73 -6.54
CA ALA A 434 -5.69 72.02 -7.24
C ALA A 434 -6.77 72.97 -7.78
N ILE A 435 -7.04 74.09 -7.09
CA ILE A 435 -7.96 75.15 -7.54
C ILE A 435 -7.34 75.96 -8.67
N LEU A 436 -6.05 76.31 -8.60
CA LEU A 436 -5.32 76.97 -9.69
C LEU A 436 -5.24 76.09 -10.96
N ALA A 437 -5.20 74.76 -10.79
CA ALA A 437 -5.28 73.79 -11.88
C ALA A 437 -6.71 73.48 -12.36
N MET A 438 -7.75 74.11 -11.79
CA MET A 438 -9.15 73.81 -12.12
C MET A 438 -9.54 74.37 -13.49
N GLN A 439 -9.96 73.48 -14.40
CA GLN A 439 -10.42 73.85 -15.73
C GLN A 439 -11.87 74.38 -15.70
N LEU A 440 -12.15 75.47 -16.43
CA LEU A 440 -13.45 76.15 -16.46
C LEU A 440 -14.67 75.23 -16.71
N ARG A 441 -14.51 74.10 -17.41
CA ARG A 441 -15.58 73.11 -17.60
C ARG A 441 -16.13 72.52 -16.29
N ARG A 442 -15.32 72.49 -15.22
CA ARG A 442 -15.72 72.03 -13.87
C ARG A 442 -16.74 72.96 -13.19
N LEU A 443 -16.94 74.18 -13.70
CA LEU A 443 -17.90 75.16 -13.16
C LEU A 443 -19.36 74.86 -13.54
N THR A 444 -19.61 73.88 -14.41
CA THR A 444 -20.97 73.48 -14.80
C THR A 444 -21.68 72.75 -13.65
N GLY A 445 -23.00 72.94 -13.51
CA GLY A 445 -23.77 72.39 -12.38
C GLY A 445 -23.67 70.87 -12.22
N LEU A 446 -23.60 70.12 -13.33
CA LEU A 446 -23.38 68.67 -13.30
C LEU A 446 -22.00 68.31 -12.72
N GLN A 447 -20.95 69.05 -13.08
CA GLN A 447 -19.59 68.80 -12.60
C GLN A 447 -19.41 69.18 -11.13
N ARG A 448 -20.16 70.17 -10.63
CA ARG A 448 -20.29 70.45 -9.20
C ARG A 448 -20.98 69.29 -8.47
N GLN A 449 -22.11 68.80 -9.00
CA GLN A 449 -22.82 67.66 -8.41
C GLN A 449 -21.97 66.38 -8.40
N GLU A 450 -21.17 66.14 -9.45
CA GLU A 450 -20.17 65.04 -9.46
C GLU A 450 -19.16 65.17 -8.31
N ILE A 451 -18.60 66.36 -8.08
CA ILE A 451 -17.64 66.61 -6.99
C ILE A 451 -18.29 66.44 -5.61
N GLU A 452 -19.51 66.95 -5.41
CA GLU A 452 -20.24 66.80 -4.14
C GLU A 452 -20.63 65.33 -3.89
N ASN A 453 -21.02 64.58 -4.92
CA ASN A 453 -21.32 63.15 -4.83
C ASN A 453 -20.06 62.31 -4.57
N GLU A 454 -18.94 62.61 -5.23
CA GLU A 454 -17.65 61.94 -5.02
C GLU A 454 -17.17 62.15 -3.58
N LEU A 455 -17.23 63.39 -3.08
CA LEU A 455 -16.87 63.73 -1.70
C LEU A 455 -17.77 63.01 -0.68
N ALA A 456 -19.09 63.01 -0.87
CA ALA A 456 -20.02 62.30 0.02
C ALA A 456 -19.76 60.78 0.04
N GLY A 457 -19.45 60.19 -1.11
CA GLY A 457 -19.05 58.79 -1.22
C GLY A 457 -17.73 58.49 -0.50
N LEU A 458 -16.72 59.36 -0.65
CA LEU A 458 -15.43 59.22 0.01
C LEU A 458 -15.51 59.42 1.52
N LEU A 459 -16.30 60.36 2.03
CA LEU A 459 -16.50 60.54 3.47
C LEU A 459 -17.16 59.30 4.11
N LYS A 460 -18.12 58.67 3.40
CA LYS A 460 -18.70 57.38 3.82
C LYS A 460 -17.65 56.27 3.83
N LEU A 461 -16.81 56.17 2.80
CA LEU A 461 -15.74 55.18 2.72
C LEU A 461 -14.67 55.39 3.82
N ILE A 462 -14.26 56.63 4.07
CA ILE A 462 -13.33 57.02 5.14
C ILE A 462 -13.87 56.54 6.50
N GLY A 463 -15.15 56.79 6.80
CA GLY A 463 -15.80 56.31 8.01
C GLY A 463 -15.81 54.77 8.13
N GLN A 464 -16.03 54.05 7.03
CA GLN A 464 -15.97 52.59 6.99
C GLN A 464 -14.54 52.07 7.25
N LEU A 465 -13.54 52.62 6.56
CA LEU A 465 -12.13 52.23 6.71
C LEU A 465 -11.59 52.55 8.11
N GLN A 466 -11.94 53.70 8.69
CA GLN A 466 -11.65 54.04 10.09
C GLN A 466 -12.31 53.08 11.07
N ALA A 467 -13.58 52.72 10.84
CA ALA A 467 -14.32 51.78 11.70
C ALA A 467 -13.77 50.34 11.64
N ILE A 468 -13.11 49.95 10.54
CA ILE A 468 -12.36 48.69 10.41
C ILE A 468 -11.02 48.79 11.16
N LEU A 469 -10.24 49.86 10.97
CA LEU A 469 -8.93 50.02 11.62
C LEU A 469 -9.00 50.15 13.14
N ALA A 470 -10.13 50.61 13.68
CA ALA A 470 -10.40 50.73 15.11
C ALA A 470 -10.81 49.41 15.79
N ASP A 471 -11.04 48.32 15.03
CA ASP A 471 -11.67 47.11 15.56
C ASP A 471 -11.14 45.83 14.87
N GLU A 472 -10.36 45.06 15.64
CA GLU A 472 -9.73 43.83 15.15
C GLU A 472 -10.75 42.78 14.68
N THR A 473 -11.95 42.76 15.27
CA THR A 473 -13.01 41.81 14.88
C THR A 473 -13.52 42.08 13.47
N LYS A 474 -13.47 43.35 13.01
CA LYS A 474 -13.82 43.72 11.63
C LYS A 474 -12.70 43.41 10.64
N ILE A 475 -11.44 43.53 11.04
CA ILE A 475 -10.29 43.05 10.24
C ILE A 475 -10.43 41.53 10.02
N LEU A 476 -10.74 40.79 11.09
CA LEU A 476 -11.01 39.35 11.02
C LEU A 476 -12.27 39.01 10.20
N ALA A 477 -13.33 39.82 10.27
CA ALA A 477 -14.51 39.65 9.42
C ALA A 477 -14.18 39.80 7.92
N VAL A 478 -13.44 40.85 7.54
CA VAL A 478 -12.96 41.04 6.15
C VAL A 478 -12.12 39.85 5.69
N ILE A 479 -11.28 39.29 6.55
CA ILE A 479 -10.49 38.08 6.22
C ILE A 479 -11.41 36.87 5.99
N LYS A 480 -12.46 36.67 6.81
CA LYS A 480 -13.44 35.59 6.60
C LYS A 480 -14.22 35.76 5.29
N ASP A 481 -14.71 36.96 5.00
CA ASP A 481 -15.43 37.27 3.75
C ASP A 481 -14.54 37.02 2.52
N GLU A 482 -13.27 37.43 2.58
CA GLU A 482 -12.27 37.15 1.54
C GLU A 482 -12.00 35.66 1.34
N LEU A 483 -11.94 34.87 2.43
CA LEU A 483 -11.72 33.42 2.38
C LEU A 483 -12.94 32.68 1.82
N LEU A 484 -14.15 33.08 2.22
CA LEU A 484 -15.41 32.55 1.69
C LEU A 484 -15.55 32.82 0.18
N GLN A 485 -15.24 34.02 -0.27
CA GLN A 485 -15.20 34.38 -1.70
C GLN A 485 -14.24 33.47 -2.49
N LEU A 486 -13.04 33.20 -1.95
CA LEU A 486 -12.07 32.32 -2.61
C LEU A 486 -12.48 30.85 -2.57
N LYS A 487 -13.19 30.40 -1.53
CA LYS A 487 -13.80 29.06 -1.47
C LYS A 487 -14.91 28.90 -2.50
N GLU A 488 -15.75 29.90 -2.72
CA GLU A 488 -16.78 29.88 -3.77
C GLU A 488 -16.16 29.85 -5.18
N GLN A 489 -15.11 30.63 -5.41
CA GLN A 489 -14.47 30.72 -6.73
C GLN A 489 -13.54 29.54 -7.08
N PHE A 490 -12.91 28.92 -6.08
CA PHE A 490 -11.80 27.97 -6.29
C PHE A 490 -11.87 26.67 -5.48
N GLY A 491 -12.89 26.47 -4.64
CA GLY A 491 -13.09 25.24 -3.90
C GLY A 491 -13.36 24.05 -4.83
N ASP A 492 -12.63 22.94 -4.64
CA ASP A 492 -12.84 21.69 -5.36
C ASP A 492 -13.08 20.50 -4.41
N ALA A 493 -13.55 19.39 -4.97
CA ALA A 493 -13.75 18.17 -4.22
C ALA A 493 -12.39 17.52 -3.86
N ARG A 494 -12.30 17.02 -2.63
CA ARG A 494 -11.19 16.18 -2.14
C ARG A 494 -10.96 14.99 -3.08
N ARG A 495 -9.70 14.76 -3.44
CA ARG A 495 -9.24 13.66 -4.32
C ARG A 495 -8.75 12.48 -3.49
N THR A 496 -7.92 12.73 -2.49
CA THR A 496 -7.35 11.69 -1.63
C THR A 496 -8.40 11.14 -0.68
N LYS A 497 -8.66 9.84 -0.78
CA LYS A 497 -9.53 9.10 0.14
C LYS A 497 -8.80 8.83 1.45
N ILE A 498 -9.46 9.04 2.58
CA ILE A 498 -8.88 8.79 3.91
C ILE A 498 -9.63 7.64 4.59
N VAL A 499 -8.89 6.69 5.15
CA VAL A 499 -9.38 5.54 5.91
C VAL A 499 -8.94 5.69 7.36
N ALA A 500 -9.90 5.70 8.29
CA ALA A 500 -9.63 6.06 9.68
C ALA A 500 -8.73 5.05 10.41
N HIS A 501 -8.92 3.75 10.16
CA HIS A 501 -8.09 2.71 10.74
C HIS A 501 -6.68 2.73 10.13
N GLU A 502 -5.66 2.46 10.95
CA GLU A 502 -4.31 2.22 10.42
C GLU A 502 -4.31 1.01 9.48
N LEU A 503 -3.42 1.02 8.49
CA LEU A 503 -3.21 -0.15 7.66
C LEU A 503 -2.50 -1.22 8.48
N GLY A 504 -3.25 -2.21 8.97
CA GLY A 504 -2.71 -3.36 9.68
C GLY A 504 -1.53 -3.99 8.90
N LYS A 505 -0.47 -4.35 9.63
CA LYS A 505 0.74 -4.95 9.04
C LYS A 505 0.37 -6.25 8.32
N MET A 506 0.24 -6.20 6.99
CA MET A 506 -0.15 -7.34 6.16
C MET A 506 0.73 -8.55 6.45
N SER A 507 0.13 -9.51 7.15
CA SER A 507 0.72 -10.79 7.46
C SER A 507 0.78 -11.64 6.20
N ASP A 508 1.68 -12.61 6.16
CA ASP A 508 1.72 -13.56 5.04
C ASP A 508 0.58 -14.62 5.15
N GLU A 509 -0.19 -14.60 6.24
CA GLU A 509 -1.44 -15.34 6.46
C GLU A 509 -2.62 -14.68 5.70
N ASP A 510 -2.69 -13.33 5.67
CA ASP A 510 -3.65 -12.56 4.84
C ASP A 510 -3.48 -12.79 3.32
N LEU A 511 -2.38 -13.43 2.93
CA LEU A 511 -2.03 -13.76 1.53
C LEU A 511 -2.46 -15.19 1.12
N VAL A 512 -3.18 -15.91 1.98
CA VAL A 512 -3.59 -17.31 1.75
C VAL A 512 -5.05 -17.50 2.16
N PRO A 513 -5.92 -18.10 1.33
CA PRO A 513 -7.28 -18.43 1.75
C PRO A 513 -7.29 -19.46 2.89
N ASP A 514 -8.22 -19.32 3.83
CA ASP A 514 -8.51 -20.30 4.88
C ASP A 514 -9.26 -21.50 4.27
N GLU A 515 -8.58 -22.62 4.12
CA GLU A 515 -9.07 -23.82 3.44
C GLU A 515 -8.73 -25.09 4.24
N GLN A 516 -9.63 -26.06 4.23
CA GLN A 516 -9.38 -27.38 4.83
C GLN A 516 -8.49 -28.24 3.93
N VAL A 517 -7.36 -28.67 4.47
CA VAL A 517 -6.33 -29.46 3.79
C VAL A 517 -5.95 -30.71 4.59
N VAL A 518 -5.45 -31.71 3.89
CA VAL A 518 -4.85 -32.91 4.48
C VAL A 518 -3.34 -32.81 4.31
N VAL A 519 -2.62 -32.88 5.43
CA VAL A 519 -1.16 -32.90 5.51
C VAL A 519 -0.71 -34.35 5.68
N THR A 520 0.27 -34.79 4.88
CA THR A 520 0.83 -36.14 4.98
C THR A 520 2.35 -36.09 5.12
N LEU A 521 2.91 -36.85 6.06
CA LEU A 521 4.36 -37.04 6.26
C LEU A 521 4.69 -38.55 6.14
N THR A 522 5.66 -38.89 5.30
CA THR A 522 6.10 -40.28 5.05
C THR A 522 7.29 -40.69 5.92
N SER A 523 7.53 -42.01 6.02
CA SER A 523 8.69 -42.61 6.68
C SER A 523 10.03 -42.17 6.06
N ALA A 524 10.04 -41.87 4.75
CA ALA A 524 11.18 -41.23 4.09
C ALA A 524 11.29 -39.71 4.39
N ASN A 525 10.58 -39.21 5.41
CA ASN A 525 10.56 -37.81 5.86
C ASN A 525 10.09 -36.78 4.81
N TYR A 526 9.24 -37.18 3.84
CA TYR A 526 8.62 -36.25 2.88
C TYR A 526 7.27 -35.73 3.37
N ILE A 527 7.09 -34.41 3.34
CA ILE A 527 5.85 -33.72 3.72
C ILE A 527 5.20 -33.00 2.52
N LYS A 528 3.86 -33.04 2.47
CA LYS A 528 3.01 -32.25 1.58
C LYS A 528 1.68 -31.89 2.24
N ARG A 529 0.98 -30.91 1.67
CA ARG A 529 -0.47 -30.74 1.85
C ARG A 529 -1.20 -30.85 0.52
N SER A 530 -2.42 -31.38 0.57
CA SER A 530 -3.37 -31.50 -0.56
C SER A 530 -4.74 -30.99 -0.12
N SER A 531 -5.57 -30.53 -1.06
CA SER A 531 -6.91 -30.04 -0.72
C SER A 531 -7.77 -31.21 -0.25
N ILE A 532 -8.64 -31.00 0.75
CA ILE A 532 -9.60 -32.06 1.13
C ILE A 532 -10.56 -32.40 -0.03
N ALA A 533 -10.75 -31.49 -0.99
CA ALA A 533 -11.51 -31.71 -2.21
C ALA A 533 -10.82 -32.65 -3.23
N ASP A 534 -9.49 -32.83 -3.15
CA ASP A 534 -8.77 -33.84 -3.94
C ASP A 534 -9.16 -35.26 -3.50
N TYR A 535 -9.42 -35.44 -2.20
CA TYR A 535 -9.90 -36.67 -1.58
C TYR A 535 -11.41 -36.84 -1.79
N LYS A 536 -11.84 -36.97 -3.04
CA LYS A 536 -13.26 -37.15 -3.39
C LYS A 536 -13.88 -38.33 -2.63
N ARG A 537 -14.90 -38.04 -1.84
CA ARG A 537 -15.79 -39.01 -1.18
C ARG A 537 -16.34 -39.97 -2.24
N GLN A 538 -16.00 -41.25 -2.14
CA GLN A 538 -16.55 -42.30 -3.02
C GLN A 538 -17.78 -42.92 -2.36
N GLY A 539 -18.77 -43.30 -3.18
CA GLY A 539 -19.87 -44.13 -2.74
C GLY A 539 -19.45 -45.60 -2.57
N ARG A 540 -20.34 -46.38 -1.96
CA ARG A 540 -20.21 -47.84 -1.82
C ARG A 540 -19.92 -48.47 -3.20
N GLY A 541 -18.88 -49.29 -3.31
CA GLY A 541 -18.44 -49.91 -4.58
C GLY A 541 -17.48 -49.09 -5.46
N GLY A 542 -16.92 -47.96 -4.98
CA GLY A 542 -15.96 -47.16 -5.73
C GLY A 542 -14.61 -47.84 -6.00
N LYS A 543 -14.21 -47.99 -7.28
CA LYS A 543 -13.04 -48.77 -7.73
C LYS A 543 -11.65 -48.12 -7.49
N GLY A 544 -11.48 -47.38 -6.39
CA GLY A 544 -10.18 -46.95 -5.80
C GLY A 544 -9.08 -46.44 -6.75
N ARG A 545 -8.95 -45.12 -6.93
CA ARG A 545 -7.77 -44.55 -7.63
C ARG A 545 -6.53 -44.56 -6.73
N ARG A 546 -5.38 -44.98 -7.28
CA ARG A 546 -4.06 -44.90 -6.61
C ARG A 546 -3.83 -43.49 -6.07
N GLY A 547 -3.69 -43.36 -4.74
CA GLY A 547 -3.54 -42.06 -4.06
C GLY A 547 -2.10 -41.54 -3.96
N MET A 548 -1.09 -42.36 -4.25
CA MET A 548 0.32 -41.94 -4.28
C MET A 548 1.14 -42.85 -5.19
N ALA A 549 2.21 -42.31 -5.79
CA ALA A 549 3.23 -43.05 -6.51
C ALA A 549 4.50 -43.11 -5.64
N THR A 550 4.49 -43.99 -4.65
CA THR A 550 5.64 -44.29 -3.79
C THR A 550 6.73 -45.03 -4.59
N ARG A 551 7.97 -44.99 -4.12
CA ARG A 551 8.90 -46.11 -4.38
C ARG A 551 8.42 -47.31 -3.56
N GLU A 552 8.91 -48.50 -3.86
CA GLU A 552 8.36 -49.77 -3.37
C GLU A 552 8.39 -49.98 -1.82
N GLU A 553 8.94 -49.01 -1.05
CA GLU A 553 9.08 -49.06 0.42
C GLU A 553 8.66 -47.75 1.16
N ASP A 554 8.19 -46.69 0.47
CA ASP A 554 7.84 -45.41 1.11
C ASP A 554 6.38 -45.41 1.63
N VAL A 555 6.18 -45.14 2.93
CA VAL A 555 4.88 -45.32 3.63
C VAL A 555 4.49 -44.05 4.39
N ILE A 556 3.20 -43.70 4.42
CA ILE A 556 2.69 -42.54 5.19
C ILE A 556 2.67 -42.88 6.68
N GLU A 557 3.50 -42.22 7.50
CA GLU A 557 3.55 -42.42 8.97
C GLU A 557 2.56 -41.49 9.69
N HIS A 558 2.33 -40.28 9.16
CA HIS A 558 1.37 -39.32 9.74
C HIS A 558 0.43 -38.72 8.68
N VAL A 559 -0.85 -38.66 9.03
CA VAL A 559 -1.90 -37.90 8.32
C VAL A 559 -2.53 -36.95 9.33
N VAL A 560 -2.64 -35.67 8.96
CA VAL A 560 -3.17 -34.61 9.84
C VAL A 560 -4.10 -33.70 9.03
N ASN A 561 -5.34 -33.56 9.48
CA ASN A 561 -6.30 -32.61 8.91
C ASN A 561 -6.12 -31.24 9.58
N ALA A 562 -6.09 -30.17 8.78
CA ALA A 562 -5.88 -28.81 9.26
C ALA A 562 -6.48 -27.75 8.33
N SER A 563 -6.80 -26.58 8.86
CA SER A 563 -6.88 -25.35 8.07
C SER A 563 -5.49 -24.95 7.57
N THR A 564 -5.40 -24.30 6.41
CA THR A 564 -4.20 -23.57 5.94
C THR A 564 -3.68 -22.54 6.95
N HIS A 565 -4.55 -21.97 7.79
CA HIS A 565 -4.24 -20.99 8.83
C HIS A 565 -3.89 -21.62 10.20
N ASP A 566 -4.13 -22.91 10.38
CA ASP A 566 -3.74 -23.62 11.62
C ASP A 566 -2.21 -23.69 11.81
N PHE A 567 -1.78 -24.04 13.02
CA PHE A 567 -0.38 -24.35 13.34
C PHE A 567 -0.15 -25.86 13.45
N LEU A 568 0.90 -26.34 12.77
CA LEU A 568 1.38 -27.70 12.90
C LEU A 568 2.58 -27.74 13.85
N LEU A 569 2.48 -28.50 14.93
CA LEU A 569 3.58 -28.73 15.88
C LEU A 569 4.24 -30.08 15.57
N PHE A 570 5.54 -30.06 15.33
CA PHE A 570 6.36 -31.23 15.00
C PHE A 570 7.28 -31.55 16.19
N PHE A 571 7.05 -32.68 16.84
CA PHE A 571 7.88 -33.18 17.94
C PHE A 571 8.89 -34.18 17.40
N THR A 572 10.10 -34.21 17.97
CA THR A 572 11.19 -35.06 17.50
C THR A 572 11.58 -36.14 18.50
N ASN A 573 12.26 -37.20 18.02
CA ASN A 573 12.85 -38.25 18.85
C ASN A 573 13.75 -37.66 19.96
N LEU A 574 14.53 -36.62 19.66
CA LEU A 574 15.41 -35.90 20.59
C LEU A 574 14.69 -34.93 21.55
N GLY A 575 13.35 -34.91 21.57
CA GLY A 575 12.58 -34.15 22.55
C GLY A 575 12.49 -32.64 22.29
N ARG A 576 12.81 -32.18 21.06
CA ARG A 576 12.55 -30.82 20.59
C ARG A 576 11.15 -30.73 19.97
N VAL A 577 10.68 -29.51 19.76
CA VAL A 577 9.45 -29.19 19.05
C VAL A 577 9.65 -27.98 18.14
N PHE A 578 9.09 -28.07 16.94
CA PHE A 578 9.06 -27.02 15.94
C PHE A 578 7.61 -26.66 15.59
N ARG A 579 7.40 -25.50 14.96
CA ARG A 579 6.09 -25.05 14.50
C ARG A 579 6.22 -24.28 13.19
N ILE A 580 5.32 -24.58 12.25
CA ILE A 580 5.07 -23.81 11.02
C ILE A 580 3.55 -23.64 10.86
N LYS A 581 3.10 -22.64 10.09
CA LYS A 581 1.70 -22.59 9.62
C LYS A 581 1.47 -23.68 8.58
N THR A 582 0.26 -24.23 8.54
CA THR A 582 -0.11 -25.24 7.53
C THR A 582 0.12 -24.74 6.11
N TYR A 583 -0.08 -23.45 5.82
CA TYR A 583 0.13 -22.91 4.48
C TYR A 583 1.59 -22.98 3.98
N GLU A 584 2.57 -23.02 4.89
CA GLU A 584 4.00 -23.10 4.58
C GLU A 584 4.39 -24.49 4.05
N VAL A 585 3.62 -25.53 4.41
CA VAL A 585 3.76 -26.86 3.80
C VAL A 585 3.40 -26.75 2.30
N PRO A 586 4.24 -27.27 1.37
CA PRO A 586 3.95 -27.17 -0.06
C PRO A 586 2.63 -27.84 -0.45
N ALA A 587 1.79 -27.05 -1.13
CA ALA A 587 0.57 -27.54 -1.76
C ALA A 587 0.92 -28.28 -3.05
N VAL A 588 0.70 -29.60 -3.08
CA VAL A 588 0.92 -30.44 -4.27
C VAL A 588 -0.17 -31.51 -4.36
N GLY A 589 -0.59 -31.84 -5.59
CA GLY A 589 -1.61 -32.86 -5.81
C GLY A 589 -1.17 -34.26 -5.36
N LEU A 590 -2.14 -35.12 -5.07
CA LEU A 590 -1.99 -36.46 -4.46
C LEU A 590 -0.77 -37.28 -4.96
N ASN A 591 -0.55 -37.32 -6.28
CA ASN A 591 0.52 -38.12 -6.91
C ASN A 591 1.95 -37.58 -6.69
N ALA A 592 2.12 -36.35 -6.20
CA ALA A 592 3.41 -35.76 -5.93
C ALA A 592 4.00 -36.20 -4.58
N LYS A 593 5.33 -36.16 -4.45
CA LYS A 593 6.04 -36.57 -3.23
C LYS A 593 6.05 -35.53 -2.11
N GLY A 594 5.92 -34.25 -2.44
CA GLY A 594 6.17 -33.16 -1.49
C GLY A 594 7.65 -32.81 -1.39
N VAL A 595 8.09 -32.31 -0.24
CA VAL A 595 9.50 -31.94 0.05
C VAL A 595 10.00 -32.66 1.31
N ALA A 596 11.30 -32.85 1.44
CA ALA A 596 11.87 -33.39 2.68
C ALA A 596 11.65 -32.39 3.84
N ILE A 597 11.25 -32.88 5.02
CA ILE A 597 10.90 -32.05 6.19
C ILE A 597 12.07 -31.18 6.69
N VAL A 598 13.31 -31.65 6.50
CA VAL A 598 14.55 -30.91 6.78
C VAL A 598 14.70 -29.60 5.98
N ASN A 599 13.94 -29.43 4.89
CA ASN A 599 13.89 -28.16 4.14
C ASN A 599 12.96 -27.13 4.80
N LEU A 600 12.14 -27.53 5.77
CA LEU A 600 11.21 -26.67 6.52
C LEU A 600 11.62 -26.52 7.99
N LEU A 601 12.23 -27.55 8.60
CA LEU A 601 12.58 -27.61 10.02
C LEU A 601 14.10 -27.71 10.23
N GLN A 602 14.62 -26.97 11.22
CA GLN A 602 16.05 -26.97 11.59
C GLN A 602 16.41 -28.16 12.51
N LEU A 603 16.28 -29.36 11.94
CA LEU A 603 16.62 -30.64 12.57
C LEU A 603 18.15 -30.83 12.66
N GLN A 604 18.60 -31.51 13.71
CA GLN A 604 19.98 -31.98 13.85
C GLN A 604 20.20 -33.30 13.05
N PRO A 605 21.47 -33.72 12.82
CA PRO A 605 21.74 -35.09 12.40
C PRO A 605 21.06 -36.10 13.33
N GLU A 606 20.53 -37.19 12.77
CA GLU A 606 19.79 -38.25 13.50
C GLU A 606 18.50 -37.80 14.21
N GLU A 607 18.12 -36.52 14.08
CA GLU A 607 16.84 -36.02 14.58
C GLU A 607 15.71 -36.24 13.56
N ILE A 608 14.70 -37.00 13.97
CA ILE A 608 13.52 -37.32 13.16
C ILE A 608 12.24 -36.86 13.86
N VAL A 609 11.22 -36.51 13.06
CA VAL A 609 9.87 -36.24 13.59
C VAL A 609 9.28 -37.55 14.13
N SER A 610 8.77 -37.51 15.36
CA SER A 610 8.14 -38.65 16.02
C SER A 610 6.63 -38.47 16.23
N SER A 611 6.13 -37.24 16.16
CA SER A 611 4.70 -36.93 16.16
C SER A 611 4.41 -35.55 15.56
N VAL A 612 3.26 -35.43 14.89
CA VAL A 612 2.71 -34.16 14.39
C VAL A 612 1.35 -33.91 15.05
N ILE A 613 1.13 -32.69 15.54
CA ILE A 613 -0.12 -32.26 16.17
C ILE A 613 -0.63 -30.99 15.48
N ASN A 614 -1.88 -30.99 15.03
CA ASN A 614 -2.57 -29.77 14.63
C ASN A 614 -3.04 -29.00 15.87
N VAL A 615 -2.79 -27.69 15.90
CA VAL A 615 -3.40 -26.75 16.84
C VAL A 615 -4.19 -25.71 16.04
N SER A 616 -5.51 -25.84 16.07
CA SER A 616 -6.46 -24.84 15.61
C SER A 616 -6.82 -23.84 16.70
N LYS A 617 -7.45 -22.73 16.32
CA LYS A 617 -7.96 -21.69 17.25
C LYS A 617 -8.93 -22.24 18.32
N GLN A 618 -9.55 -23.39 18.09
CA GLN A 618 -10.50 -24.05 19.00
C GLN A 618 -9.82 -25.00 20.00
N ASN A 619 -8.65 -25.58 19.65
CA ASN A 619 -7.97 -26.63 20.42
C ASN A 619 -6.68 -26.14 21.10
N ALA A 620 -6.54 -24.83 21.31
CA ALA A 620 -5.32 -24.18 21.82
C ALA A 620 -5.25 -24.08 23.37
N ALA A 621 -5.83 -25.04 24.09
CA ALA A 621 -5.94 -25.06 25.55
C ALA A 621 -5.66 -26.45 26.14
N GLY A 622 -5.43 -26.51 27.45
CA GLY A 622 -5.08 -27.75 28.17
C GLY A 622 -3.57 -27.99 28.23
N HIS A 623 -3.17 -29.26 28.12
CA HIS A 623 -1.78 -29.69 28.30
C HIS A 623 -1.31 -30.57 27.14
N LEU A 624 0.01 -30.60 26.93
CA LEU A 624 0.66 -31.65 26.16
C LEU A 624 1.23 -32.68 27.12
N LEU A 625 0.74 -33.92 27.01
CA LEU A 625 1.29 -35.09 27.67
C LEU A 625 2.22 -35.82 26.70
N MET A 626 3.45 -36.08 27.15
CA MET A 626 4.53 -36.75 26.43
C MET A 626 4.89 -38.06 27.14
N CYS A 627 5.23 -39.11 26.39
CA CYS A 627 5.83 -40.34 26.91
C CYS A 627 7.05 -40.76 26.09
N THR A 628 8.09 -41.19 26.80
CA THR A 628 9.34 -41.71 26.23
C THR A 628 9.34 -43.24 26.12
N VAL A 629 10.28 -43.80 25.37
CA VAL A 629 10.48 -45.25 25.21
C VAL A 629 10.83 -45.93 26.54
N ARG A 630 11.58 -45.26 27.43
CA ARG A 630 11.87 -45.75 28.80
C ARG A 630 10.76 -45.47 29.83
N GLY A 631 9.58 -45.03 29.40
CA GLY A 631 8.42 -44.87 30.29
C GLY A 631 8.47 -43.66 31.23
N VAL A 632 9.27 -42.65 30.89
CA VAL A 632 9.16 -41.32 31.50
C VAL A 632 7.97 -40.61 30.84
N VAL A 633 7.08 -40.03 31.64
CA VAL A 633 6.01 -39.15 31.18
C VAL A 633 6.22 -37.73 31.65
N LYS A 634 5.73 -36.79 30.86
CA LYS A 634 5.80 -35.37 31.17
C LYS A 634 4.54 -34.67 30.71
N LYS A 635 3.92 -33.91 31.61
CA LYS A 635 2.83 -32.99 31.28
C LYS A 635 3.33 -31.55 31.30
N THR A 636 3.04 -30.77 30.27
CA THR A 636 3.37 -29.34 30.20
C THR A 636 2.17 -28.56 29.67
N PRO A 637 1.79 -27.41 30.28
CA PRO A 637 0.69 -26.58 29.78
C PRO A 637 0.92 -26.15 28.33
N PHE A 638 -0.14 -26.18 27.51
CA PHE A 638 -0.02 -25.90 26.07
C PHE A 638 0.52 -24.48 25.79
N GLU A 639 0.18 -23.51 26.65
CA GLU A 639 0.65 -22.13 26.60
C GLU A 639 2.17 -21.99 26.36
N GLN A 640 2.99 -22.87 26.97
CA GLN A 640 4.45 -22.84 26.82
C GLN A 640 4.95 -23.11 25.39
N TYR A 641 4.05 -23.48 24.48
CA TYR A 641 4.29 -23.79 23.07
C TYR A 641 3.58 -22.83 22.09
N GLN A 642 2.86 -21.81 22.59
CA GLN A 642 2.24 -20.78 21.72
C GLN A 642 3.27 -19.95 20.92
N ASN A 643 4.53 -19.91 21.34
CA ASN A 643 5.60 -19.11 20.74
C ASN A 643 6.89 -19.93 20.49
N VAL A 644 6.79 -20.96 19.65
CA VAL A 644 7.95 -21.71 19.14
C VAL A 644 8.75 -20.86 18.14
N ARG A 645 10.08 -20.88 18.27
CA ARG A 645 11.04 -20.21 17.36
C ARG A 645 11.38 -21.12 16.17
N THR A 646 11.93 -20.58 15.08
CA THR A 646 12.40 -21.34 13.91
C THR A 646 13.50 -22.37 14.25
N SER A 647 14.34 -22.07 15.24
CA SER A 647 15.31 -22.98 15.84
C SER A 647 14.69 -24.15 16.64
N GLY A 648 13.36 -24.24 16.68
CA GLY A 648 12.62 -25.08 17.61
C GLY A 648 12.75 -24.63 19.08
N LEU A 649 12.17 -25.42 19.96
CA LEU A 649 12.27 -25.33 21.41
C LEU A 649 12.49 -26.73 22.01
N ILE A 650 13.14 -26.82 23.17
CA ILE A 650 13.10 -28.05 23.99
C ILE A 650 11.65 -28.25 24.48
N ALA A 651 11.12 -29.48 24.35
CA ALA A 651 9.84 -29.91 24.92
C ALA A 651 10.05 -30.82 26.15
N ILE A 652 11.06 -31.70 26.11
CA ILE A 652 11.47 -32.61 27.19
C ILE A 652 13.01 -32.73 27.21
N ARG A 653 13.61 -32.93 28.38
CA ARG A 653 15.00 -33.42 28.47
C ARG A 653 14.97 -34.94 28.60
N LEU A 654 15.63 -35.64 27.69
CA LEU A 654 15.71 -37.09 27.67
C LEU A 654 16.94 -37.57 28.47
N ASP A 655 16.91 -38.84 28.88
CA ASP A 655 18.12 -39.53 29.36
C ASP A 655 18.92 -40.04 28.16
N GLU A 656 20.21 -40.33 28.37
CA GLU A 656 21.09 -40.89 27.34
C GLU A 656 20.54 -42.22 26.80
N GLY A 657 20.17 -42.25 25.51
CA GLY A 657 19.52 -43.38 24.83
C GLY A 657 18.04 -43.59 25.16
N ASP A 658 17.31 -42.56 25.59
CA ASP A 658 15.85 -42.52 25.62
C ASP A 658 15.31 -41.61 24.49
N GLU A 659 14.10 -41.89 24.01
CA GLU A 659 13.48 -41.20 22.87
C GLU A 659 12.04 -40.76 23.18
N LEU A 660 11.64 -39.59 22.67
CA LEU A 660 10.24 -39.16 22.68
C LEU A 660 9.49 -39.70 21.45
N LYS A 661 8.53 -40.63 21.64
CA LYS A 661 7.72 -41.22 20.54
C LYS A 661 6.21 -40.99 20.62
N TRP A 662 5.64 -40.60 21.77
CA TRP A 662 4.18 -40.37 21.88
C TRP A 662 3.85 -39.06 22.60
N ILE A 663 3.02 -38.24 21.95
CA ILE A 663 2.47 -36.99 22.49
C ILE A 663 0.96 -36.97 22.26
N ARG A 664 0.19 -36.43 23.22
CA ARG A 664 -1.24 -36.16 23.11
C ARG A 664 -1.57 -34.81 23.75
N MET A 665 -2.60 -34.14 23.24
CA MET A 665 -3.24 -33.02 23.92
C MET A 665 -4.23 -33.56 24.95
N THR A 666 -4.16 -33.13 26.21
CA THR A 666 -5.03 -33.58 27.31
C THR A 666 -5.74 -32.41 28.00
N SER A 667 -6.93 -32.66 28.54
CA SER A 667 -7.76 -31.64 29.20
C SER A 667 -7.17 -31.15 30.54
N GLY A 668 -6.34 -31.95 31.19
CA GLY A 668 -5.96 -31.81 32.60
C GLY A 668 -6.73 -32.77 33.53
N GLN A 669 -7.74 -33.48 33.02
CA GLN A 669 -8.57 -34.43 33.76
C GLN A 669 -8.65 -35.85 33.15
N ASP A 670 -7.93 -36.10 32.06
CA ASP A 670 -8.04 -37.34 31.27
C ASP A 670 -7.34 -38.54 31.92
N GLU A 671 -7.79 -39.76 31.59
CA GLU A 671 -7.03 -40.97 31.90
C GLU A 671 -6.13 -41.41 30.74
N VAL A 672 -4.97 -41.95 31.10
CA VAL A 672 -3.88 -42.29 30.18
C VAL A 672 -3.57 -43.77 30.34
N VAL A 673 -3.38 -44.48 29.22
CA VAL A 673 -2.75 -45.81 29.22
C VAL A 673 -1.37 -45.77 28.57
N ILE A 674 -0.40 -46.41 29.21
CA ILE A 674 0.92 -46.71 28.65
C ILE A 674 1.07 -48.23 28.58
N SER A 675 1.51 -48.77 27.45
CA SER A 675 1.71 -50.21 27.25
C SER A 675 3.14 -50.56 26.81
N THR A 676 3.57 -51.78 27.13
CA THR A 676 4.97 -52.22 26.99
C THR A 676 5.14 -53.44 26.08
N ALA A 677 6.36 -53.61 25.56
CA ALA A 677 6.75 -54.73 24.69
C ALA A 677 6.58 -56.10 25.37
N GLN A 678 6.87 -56.21 26.67
CA GLN A 678 6.65 -57.43 27.47
C GLN A 678 5.20 -57.55 28.00
N GLY A 679 4.25 -56.91 27.32
CA GLY A 679 2.82 -57.12 27.53
C GLY A 679 2.27 -56.58 28.85
N GLN A 680 2.90 -55.56 29.46
CA GLN A 680 2.30 -54.83 30.58
C GLN A 680 1.54 -53.59 30.08
N ALA A 681 0.58 -53.10 30.85
CA ALA A 681 0.00 -51.79 30.68
C ALA A 681 -0.34 -51.14 32.03
N ILE A 682 -0.21 -49.82 32.14
CA ILE A 682 -0.67 -49.05 33.30
C ILE A 682 -1.67 -47.99 32.86
N ARG A 683 -2.79 -47.88 33.59
CA ARG A 683 -3.81 -46.84 33.44
C ARG A 683 -3.76 -45.94 34.67
N PHE A 684 -3.73 -44.62 34.49
CA PHE A 684 -3.75 -43.65 35.58
C PHE A 684 -4.41 -42.33 35.15
N ASP A 685 -4.97 -41.59 36.11
CA ASP A 685 -5.46 -40.21 35.95
C ASP A 685 -4.25 -39.27 35.73
N GLU A 686 -4.29 -38.43 34.69
CA GLU A 686 -3.17 -37.55 34.35
C GLU A 686 -2.80 -36.55 35.46
N LYS A 687 -3.68 -36.29 36.43
CA LYS A 687 -3.41 -35.43 37.61
C LYS A 687 -2.26 -35.98 38.47
N ASP A 688 -2.06 -37.30 38.45
CA ASP A 688 -0.95 -37.97 39.12
C ASP A 688 0.42 -37.49 38.55
N ALA A 689 0.46 -37.07 37.27
CA ALA A 689 1.58 -36.39 36.65
C ALA A 689 1.41 -34.86 36.71
N ARG A 690 2.01 -34.22 37.73
CA ARG A 690 1.99 -32.75 37.88
C ARG A 690 2.49 -32.03 36.60
N PRO A 691 1.92 -30.87 36.22
CA PRO A 691 2.49 -30.03 35.17
C PRO A 691 3.94 -29.63 35.49
N MET A 692 4.80 -29.60 34.46
CA MET A 692 6.22 -29.23 34.57
C MET A 692 6.65 -28.37 33.37
N GLY A 693 7.63 -27.49 33.57
CA GLY A 693 8.17 -26.63 32.52
C GLY A 693 8.94 -27.38 31.42
N ARG A 694 9.00 -26.80 30.21
CA ARG A 694 9.64 -27.36 29.02
C ARG A 694 11.07 -27.91 29.19
N ALA A 695 11.90 -27.34 30.05
CA ALA A 695 13.28 -27.83 30.28
C ALA A 695 13.42 -29.02 31.27
N SER A 696 12.32 -29.53 31.84
CA SER A 696 12.36 -30.68 32.76
C SER A 696 12.38 -32.05 32.07
N ARG A 697 12.85 -33.07 32.81
CA ARG A 697 12.87 -34.48 32.41
C ARG A 697 11.49 -35.17 32.44
N GLY A 698 10.64 -34.81 33.41
CA GLY A 698 9.37 -35.50 33.66
C GLY A 698 9.41 -36.41 34.89
N VAL A 699 8.46 -37.34 34.98
CA VAL A 699 8.27 -38.31 36.08
C VAL A 699 8.08 -39.72 35.51
N ARG A 700 8.31 -40.78 36.30
CA ARG A 700 8.07 -42.16 35.84
C ARG A 700 6.56 -42.40 35.63
N GLY A 701 6.15 -42.74 34.40
CA GLY A 701 4.78 -43.10 34.06
C GLY A 701 4.51 -44.59 34.24
N ILE A 702 5.48 -45.44 33.88
CA ILE A 702 5.47 -46.89 34.12
C ILE A 702 6.84 -47.36 34.61
N ARG A 703 6.89 -48.38 35.47
CA ARG A 703 8.14 -49.09 35.82
C ARG A 703 8.29 -50.29 34.87
N LEU A 704 9.14 -50.11 33.86
CA LEU A 704 9.59 -51.19 32.99
C LEU A 704 10.36 -52.26 33.79
N ARG A 705 10.35 -53.48 33.26
CA ARG A 705 11.25 -54.57 33.70
C ARG A 705 12.53 -54.54 32.86
N THR A 706 13.50 -55.39 33.20
CA THR A 706 14.64 -55.69 32.33
C THR A 706 14.13 -56.10 30.93
N ASP A 707 14.77 -55.58 29.89
CA ASP A 707 14.46 -55.85 28.48
C ASP A 707 13.00 -55.59 28.07
N ASP A 708 12.36 -54.62 28.74
CA ASP A 708 11.04 -54.09 28.40
C ASP A 708 11.12 -52.60 28.01
N LYS A 709 10.22 -52.17 27.12
CA LYS A 709 10.14 -50.78 26.62
C LYS A 709 8.69 -50.39 26.35
N VAL A 710 8.38 -49.10 26.38
CA VAL A 710 7.08 -48.58 25.95
C VAL A 710 6.93 -48.75 24.44
N ILE A 711 5.71 -49.06 24.01
CA ILE A 711 5.31 -49.23 22.60
C ILE A 711 4.05 -48.43 22.23
N GLY A 712 3.43 -47.76 23.21
CA GLY A 712 2.24 -46.96 22.99
C GLY A 712 1.81 -46.18 24.23
N MET A 713 1.44 -44.92 24.02
CA MET A 713 0.62 -44.13 24.93
C MET A 713 -0.61 -43.61 24.18
N ASP A 714 -1.78 -43.69 24.82
CA ASP A 714 -3.01 -43.06 24.34
C ASP A 714 -3.90 -42.58 25.51
N ILE A 715 -4.82 -41.67 25.19
CA ILE A 715 -5.91 -41.25 26.09
C ILE A 715 -6.98 -42.34 26.12
N VAL A 716 -7.73 -42.44 27.22
CA VAL A 716 -8.65 -43.53 27.53
C VAL A 716 -10.04 -43.00 27.86
N ASP A 717 -11.04 -43.39 27.05
CA ASP A 717 -12.46 -43.22 27.41
C ASP A 717 -12.98 -44.46 28.14
N LYS A 718 -14.03 -44.32 28.95
CA LYS A 718 -14.58 -45.40 29.78
C LYS A 718 -15.04 -46.63 28.98
N ASP A 719 -15.65 -46.39 27.82
CA ASP A 719 -16.27 -47.43 26.97
C ASP A 719 -15.35 -47.96 25.87
N ALA A 720 -14.11 -47.45 25.79
CA ALA A 720 -13.17 -47.80 24.75
C ALA A 720 -12.59 -49.23 24.90
N TYR A 721 -11.94 -49.69 23.82
CA TYR A 721 -11.22 -50.96 23.79
C TYR A 721 -9.73 -50.69 23.58
N ILE A 722 -8.86 -51.41 24.30
CA ILE A 722 -7.43 -51.42 23.99
C ILE A 722 -7.18 -52.54 22.97
N PHE A 723 -6.69 -52.18 21.80
CA PHE A 723 -6.16 -53.13 20.82
C PHE A 723 -4.65 -53.28 21.01
N VAL A 724 -4.19 -54.53 21.01
CA VAL A 724 -2.76 -54.89 21.10
C VAL A 724 -2.41 -55.88 20.00
N ILE A 725 -1.20 -55.76 19.44
CA ILE A 725 -0.63 -56.69 18.48
C ILE A 725 0.86 -56.98 18.75
N SER A 726 1.26 -58.23 18.49
CA SER A 726 2.60 -58.77 18.69
C SER A 726 3.42 -58.91 17.41
N GLN A 727 4.73 -59.03 17.58
CA GLN A 727 5.72 -59.13 16.51
C GLN A 727 5.40 -60.26 15.52
N TYR A 728 4.91 -61.42 15.99
CA TYR A 728 4.50 -62.54 15.13
C TYR A 728 3.00 -62.56 14.80
N GLY A 729 2.35 -61.39 14.78
CA GLY A 729 1.02 -61.22 14.21
C GLY A 729 -0.14 -61.70 15.09
N TYR A 730 0.04 -61.87 16.39
CA TYR A 730 -1.05 -62.20 17.32
C TYR A 730 -1.62 -60.93 17.95
N GLY A 731 -2.93 -60.86 18.12
CA GLY A 731 -3.59 -59.68 18.65
C GLY A 731 -4.98 -59.94 19.21
N LYS A 732 -5.51 -58.93 19.89
CA LYS A 732 -6.84 -58.93 20.53
C LYS A 732 -7.31 -57.53 20.86
N ARG A 733 -8.62 -57.37 21.04
CA ARG A 733 -9.22 -56.23 21.73
C ARG A 733 -9.51 -56.62 23.18
N THR A 734 -9.40 -55.69 24.11
CA THR A 734 -9.81 -55.88 25.52
C THR A 734 -10.50 -54.61 26.02
N LYS A 735 -11.68 -54.71 26.63
CA LYS A 735 -12.42 -53.56 27.16
C LYS A 735 -11.57 -52.81 28.21
N VAL A 736 -11.57 -51.47 28.12
CA VAL A 736 -10.85 -50.58 29.06
C VAL A 736 -11.23 -50.83 30.51
N SER A 737 -12.50 -51.18 30.79
CA SER A 737 -12.98 -51.51 32.14
C SER A 737 -12.24 -52.67 32.82
N GLN A 738 -11.58 -53.57 32.08
CA GLN A 738 -10.71 -54.59 32.69
C GLN A 738 -9.38 -54.02 33.19
N PHE A 739 -8.91 -52.92 32.63
CA PHE A 739 -7.70 -52.23 33.07
C PHE A 739 -8.05 -51.30 34.22
N THR A 740 -7.90 -51.80 35.44
CA THR A 740 -8.02 -51.02 36.67
C THR A 740 -7.06 -49.83 36.66
N ALA A 741 -7.58 -48.66 37.04
CA ALA A 741 -6.75 -47.48 37.25
C ALA A 741 -5.88 -47.67 38.50
N HIS A 742 -4.62 -47.21 38.42
CA HIS A 742 -3.63 -47.29 39.48
C HIS A 742 -2.86 -45.95 39.56
N LYS A 743 -2.05 -45.75 40.61
CA LYS A 743 -1.08 -44.64 40.61
C LYS A 743 0.02 -44.90 39.59
N ARG A 744 0.53 -43.83 38.95
CA ARG A 744 1.58 -43.90 37.93
C ARG A 744 2.86 -44.55 38.48
N GLY A 745 3.71 -45.05 37.59
CA GLY A 745 5.04 -45.53 37.94
C GLY A 745 5.07 -46.90 38.63
N GLY A 746 3.92 -47.56 38.78
CA GLY A 746 3.85 -49.01 39.03
C GLY A 746 4.30 -49.81 37.80
N VAL A 747 4.41 -51.14 37.94
CA VAL A 747 4.79 -52.06 36.84
C VAL A 747 3.64 -52.26 35.84
N GLY A 748 2.44 -51.80 36.18
CA GLY A 748 1.22 -52.06 35.43
C GLY A 748 0.66 -53.47 35.67
N ILE A 749 -0.34 -53.83 34.88
CA ILE A 749 -1.04 -55.11 34.87
C ILE A 749 -0.83 -55.78 33.50
N ARG A 750 -0.85 -57.11 33.45
CA ARG A 750 -0.62 -57.86 32.21
C ARG A 750 -1.71 -57.55 31.17
N SER A 751 -1.32 -56.90 30.08
CA SER A 751 -2.16 -56.52 28.94
C SER A 751 -2.27 -57.62 27.88
N ALA A 752 -1.23 -58.45 27.74
CA ALA A 752 -1.22 -59.67 26.93
C ALA A 752 -0.24 -60.70 27.51
N ILE A 753 -0.34 -61.97 27.09
CA ILE A 753 0.72 -62.97 27.30
C ILE A 753 1.71 -62.86 26.14
N VAL A 754 2.94 -62.45 26.45
CA VAL A 754 4.09 -62.52 25.55
C VAL A 754 4.83 -63.84 25.76
N ASN A 755 5.11 -64.56 24.68
CA ASN A 755 5.86 -65.82 24.67
C ASN A 755 6.59 -66.03 23.33
N LYS A 756 7.37 -67.12 23.18
CA LYS A 756 8.10 -67.44 21.93
C LYS A 756 7.22 -67.55 20.68
N LYS A 757 5.91 -67.84 20.83
CA LYS A 757 4.94 -67.97 19.72
C LYS A 757 4.34 -66.62 19.31
N THR A 758 4.20 -65.66 20.23
CA THR A 758 3.69 -64.30 19.91
C THR A 758 4.80 -63.33 19.52
N GLY A 759 5.98 -63.46 20.12
CA GLY A 759 6.94 -62.37 20.22
C GLY A 759 6.46 -61.24 21.15
N PRO A 760 7.27 -60.20 21.38
CA PRO A 760 6.87 -59.00 22.11
C PRO A 760 5.69 -58.29 21.43
N LEU A 761 4.97 -57.45 22.18
CA LEU A 761 4.04 -56.50 21.60
C LEU A 761 4.80 -55.42 20.82
N ILE A 762 4.27 -55.01 19.66
CA ILE A 762 4.88 -54.00 18.77
C ILE A 762 4.01 -52.75 18.60
N GLY A 763 2.73 -52.81 18.96
CA GLY A 763 1.82 -51.68 18.80
C GLY A 763 0.54 -51.82 19.61
N VAL A 764 0.06 -50.68 20.11
CA VAL A 764 -1.14 -50.55 20.94
C VAL A 764 -1.90 -49.29 20.55
N LYS A 765 -3.24 -49.36 20.56
CA LYS A 765 -4.15 -48.23 20.34
C LYS A 765 -5.37 -48.32 21.26
N THR A 766 -5.84 -47.15 21.72
CA THR A 766 -7.21 -47.03 22.24
C THR A 766 -8.18 -46.88 21.07
N LEU A 767 -9.26 -47.65 21.09
CA LEU A 767 -10.33 -47.65 20.10
C LEU A 767 -11.61 -47.07 20.74
N LYS A 768 -12.04 -45.89 20.28
CA LYS A 768 -13.25 -45.20 20.76
C LYS A 768 -14.56 -45.76 20.18
N GLY A 769 -14.47 -46.77 19.31
CA GLY A 769 -15.58 -47.43 18.64
C GLY A 769 -15.07 -48.63 17.84
N LEU A 770 -15.98 -49.32 17.14
CA LEU A 770 -15.67 -50.54 16.38
C LEU A 770 -15.89 -50.42 14.86
N GLU A 771 -16.39 -49.26 14.40
CA GLU A 771 -16.64 -48.91 12.99
C GLU A 771 -15.37 -48.49 12.21
N GLN A 772 -14.21 -48.82 12.76
CA GLN A 772 -12.92 -48.66 12.09
C GLN A 772 -12.34 -50.02 11.75
N GLU A 773 -11.31 -50.00 10.92
CA GLU A 773 -10.53 -51.15 10.52
C GLU A 773 -9.06 -50.90 10.87
N VAL A 774 -8.29 -51.97 11.02
CA VAL A 774 -6.83 -51.87 11.18
C VAL A 774 -6.14 -52.41 9.93
N ILE A 775 -5.17 -51.64 9.44
CA ILE A 775 -4.17 -52.09 8.48
C ILE A 775 -2.91 -52.43 9.28
N ILE A 776 -2.32 -53.58 9.01
CA ILE A 776 -1.11 -54.10 9.66
C ILE A 776 -0.11 -54.45 8.57
N ILE A 777 1.13 -54.00 8.71
CA ILE A 777 2.20 -54.14 7.69
C ILE A 777 3.40 -54.84 8.32
N SER A 778 4.01 -55.80 7.60
CA SER A 778 5.21 -56.52 8.03
C SER A 778 6.52 -55.87 7.58
N THR A 779 7.63 -56.33 8.15
CA THR A 779 8.99 -55.95 7.78
C THR A 779 9.33 -56.32 6.34
N ALA A 780 8.75 -57.40 5.79
CA ALA A 780 8.84 -57.78 4.38
C ALA A 780 7.71 -57.20 3.50
N GLY A 781 6.98 -56.18 3.98
CA GLY A 781 5.94 -55.47 3.22
C GLY A 781 4.61 -56.21 3.05
N GLN A 782 4.45 -57.42 3.62
CA GLN A 782 3.15 -58.09 3.65
C GLN A 782 2.14 -57.20 4.38
N THR A 783 0.93 -57.05 3.85
CA THR A 783 -0.09 -56.17 4.43
C THR A 783 -1.41 -56.92 4.61
N ILE A 784 -2.07 -56.74 5.75
CA ILE A 784 -3.44 -57.20 5.99
C ILE A 784 -4.31 -56.04 6.48
N ARG A 785 -5.55 -55.95 5.98
CA ARG A 785 -6.59 -55.03 6.42
C ARG A 785 -7.75 -55.86 6.99
N LEU A 786 -8.28 -55.45 8.14
CA LEU A 786 -9.45 -56.11 8.74
C LEU A 786 -10.29 -55.15 9.58
N GLY A 787 -11.61 -55.24 9.47
CA GLY A 787 -12.54 -54.57 10.36
C GLY A 787 -12.28 -54.95 11.82
N LEU A 788 -12.28 -53.96 12.72
CA LEU A 788 -11.95 -54.20 14.13
C LEU A 788 -12.87 -55.24 14.77
N ASN A 789 -14.12 -55.35 14.31
CA ASN A 789 -15.07 -56.36 14.76
C ASN A 789 -14.57 -57.81 14.61
N ASN A 790 -13.75 -58.10 13.60
CA ASN A 790 -13.19 -59.43 13.37
C ASN A 790 -12.06 -59.80 14.36
N ILE A 791 -11.57 -58.82 15.15
CA ILE A 791 -10.58 -59.02 16.20
C ILE A 791 -11.31 -59.42 17.49
N PRO A 792 -11.10 -60.61 18.06
CA PRO A 792 -11.89 -61.07 19.20
C PRO A 792 -11.66 -60.20 20.43
N THR A 793 -12.74 -59.95 21.17
CA THR A 793 -12.68 -59.31 22.48
C THR A 793 -12.30 -60.38 23.52
N LEU A 794 -11.08 -60.31 24.03
CA LEU A 794 -10.53 -61.30 24.95
C LEU A 794 -10.06 -60.64 26.26
N GLY A 795 -9.94 -61.44 27.31
CA GLY A 795 -9.43 -61.00 28.60
C GLY A 795 -8.01 -60.45 28.53
N ARG A 796 -7.66 -59.57 29.48
CA ARG A 796 -6.31 -59.01 29.66
C ARG A 796 -5.19 -60.06 29.56
N ALA A 797 -5.18 -61.05 30.46
CA ALA A 797 -4.12 -62.06 30.55
C ALA A 797 -4.29 -63.21 29.53
N THR A 798 -4.39 -62.88 28.24
CA THR A 798 -4.44 -63.85 27.13
C THR A 798 -3.42 -63.51 26.04
N GLN A 799 -3.03 -64.48 25.21
CA GLN A 799 -2.06 -64.29 24.11
C GLN A 799 -2.68 -63.68 22.83
N GLY A 800 -4.01 -63.51 22.80
CA GLY A 800 -4.75 -63.16 21.58
C GLY A 800 -4.91 -64.34 20.61
N VAL A 801 -5.43 -64.03 19.41
CA VAL A 801 -5.48 -64.96 18.27
C VAL A 801 -4.50 -64.49 17.19
N ARG A 802 -4.18 -65.35 16.23
CA ARG A 802 -3.40 -64.93 15.07
C ARG A 802 -4.26 -64.00 14.19
N ILE A 803 -3.85 -62.75 14.08
CA ILE A 803 -4.45 -61.72 13.22
C ILE A 803 -3.78 -61.74 11.85
N MET A 804 -2.46 -61.92 11.81
CA MET A 804 -1.65 -61.93 10.60
C MET A 804 -0.81 -63.22 10.54
N ARG A 805 -0.74 -63.87 9.38
CA ARG A 805 0.19 -64.98 9.13
C ARG A 805 1.37 -64.47 8.31
N LEU A 806 2.48 -64.28 9.01
CA LEU A 806 3.77 -63.87 8.46
C LEU A 806 4.51 -65.05 7.82
N ASN A 807 5.52 -64.72 7.01
CA ASN A 807 6.50 -65.68 6.49
C ASN A 807 7.60 -65.96 7.53
N ASP A 808 8.36 -67.04 7.34
CA ASP A 808 9.48 -67.35 8.23
C ASP A 808 10.57 -66.27 8.16
N GLY A 809 10.96 -65.76 9.33
CA GLY A 809 11.88 -64.61 9.47
C GLY A 809 11.22 -63.23 9.42
N ASP A 810 9.93 -63.13 9.04
CA ASP A 810 9.20 -61.86 8.95
C ASP A 810 8.47 -61.50 10.27
N SER A 811 8.16 -60.21 10.44
CA SER A 811 7.58 -59.64 11.66
C SER A 811 6.67 -58.46 11.38
N VAL A 812 5.70 -58.17 12.24
CA VAL A 812 4.87 -56.97 12.12
C VAL A 812 5.70 -55.72 12.41
N ALA A 813 5.80 -54.81 11.43
CA ALA A 813 6.53 -53.55 11.50
C ALA A 813 5.66 -52.39 12.00
N SER A 814 4.40 -52.30 11.54
CA SER A 814 3.52 -51.17 11.85
C SER A 814 2.03 -51.52 11.81
N LEU A 815 1.21 -50.61 12.35
CA LEU A 815 -0.25 -50.64 12.25
C LEU A 815 -0.81 -49.22 12.04
N ALA A 816 -1.90 -49.12 11.28
CA ALA A 816 -2.68 -47.90 11.09
C ALA A 816 -4.17 -48.21 11.27
N LEU A 817 -4.93 -47.24 11.79
CA LEU A 817 -6.40 -47.32 11.82
C LEU A 817 -6.94 -46.57 10.61
N VAL A 818 -7.97 -47.13 9.98
CA VAL A 818 -8.70 -46.52 8.86
C VAL A 818 -10.20 -46.61 9.09
N GLU A 819 -10.98 -45.74 8.47
CA GLU A 819 -12.45 -45.81 8.54
C GLU A 819 -12.97 -46.95 7.67
N LYS A 820 -14.01 -47.64 8.15
CA LYS A 820 -14.66 -48.74 7.44
C LYS A 820 -15.35 -48.20 6.19
N VAL A 821 -15.03 -48.82 5.06
CA VAL A 821 -15.74 -48.62 3.79
C VAL A 821 -16.57 -49.87 3.58
N ASP A 822 -17.88 -49.79 3.77
CA ASP A 822 -18.74 -50.96 3.64
C ASP A 822 -18.70 -51.50 2.20
N GLU A 823 -18.34 -52.76 1.99
CA GLU A 823 -18.53 -53.42 0.70
C GLU A 823 -19.96 -54.01 0.63
N ILE A 824 -20.60 -54.01 -0.55
CA ILE A 824 -21.86 -54.74 -0.76
C ILE A 824 -21.49 -56.06 -1.42
N GLU A 825 -21.79 -57.17 -0.78
CA GLU A 825 -22.00 -58.46 -1.43
C GLU A 825 -23.52 -58.71 -1.43
N GLU A 826 -24.10 -59.00 -2.59
CA GLU A 826 -25.50 -59.39 -2.75
C GLU A 826 -25.57 -60.89 -3.05
N GLU A 827 -25.98 -61.68 -2.06
CA GLU A 827 -26.57 -63.03 -2.18
C GLU A 827 -27.05 -63.42 -0.76
N ALA A 828 -28.19 -64.07 -0.54
CA ALA A 828 -29.23 -64.61 -1.43
C ALA A 828 -30.62 -64.28 -0.78
N GLU A 829 -31.79 -64.88 -1.04
CA GLU A 829 -32.23 -66.07 -1.79
C GLU A 829 -33.78 -66.03 -1.91
N ILE A 830 -34.42 -66.40 -3.04
CA ILE A 830 -35.74 -67.07 -3.07
C ILE A 830 -35.81 -68.01 -4.31
N ALA A 831 -36.27 -69.23 -4.05
CA ALA A 831 -36.45 -70.40 -4.93
C ALA A 831 -37.10 -70.20 -6.32
N GLY A 832 -36.87 -71.18 -7.21
CA GLY A 832 -37.70 -71.44 -8.39
C GLY A 832 -37.11 -72.41 -9.42
N GLU A 833 -37.76 -73.55 -9.63
CA GLU A 833 -37.59 -74.42 -10.82
C GLU A 833 -38.12 -73.68 -12.08
N ASP A 834 -37.90 -74.07 -13.34
CA ASP A 834 -37.56 -75.38 -13.93
C ASP A 834 -36.94 -75.23 -15.34
N LYS A 835 -36.50 -76.33 -15.95
CA LYS A 835 -35.99 -76.41 -17.34
C LYS A 835 -37.12 -76.31 -18.37
N LYS A 836 -36.97 -75.44 -19.37
CA LYS A 836 -37.47 -75.74 -20.73
C LYS A 836 -36.44 -75.46 -21.83
N VAL A 837 -35.95 -76.55 -22.41
CA VAL A 837 -35.30 -76.55 -23.73
C VAL A 837 -36.39 -76.43 -24.79
N ALA A 838 -36.28 -75.45 -25.69
CA ALA A 838 -36.97 -75.43 -26.96
C ALA A 838 -35.92 -75.18 -28.05
N ALA A 839 -35.79 -76.09 -29.01
CA ALA A 839 -34.72 -76.06 -30.00
C ALA A 839 -35.25 -76.35 -31.41
N LYS A 840 -34.54 -75.79 -32.41
CA LYS A 840 -34.67 -76.07 -33.86
C LYS A 840 -35.97 -75.55 -34.51
N PRO A 841 -36.02 -75.43 -35.86
CA PRO A 841 -35.05 -75.90 -36.86
C PRO A 841 -34.28 -74.82 -37.63
N LYS A 842 -33.16 -75.27 -38.22
CA LYS A 842 -32.40 -74.57 -39.27
C LYS A 842 -33.14 -74.72 -40.61
N ALA A 843 -33.02 -73.75 -41.51
CA ALA A 843 -33.29 -73.94 -42.94
C ALA A 843 -32.24 -73.22 -43.81
N LEU A 844 -31.98 -73.81 -44.97
CA LEU A 844 -30.82 -73.62 -45.86
C LEU A 844 -30.55 -72.17 -46.32
N ALA A 845 -29.28 -71.90 -46.64
CA ALA A 845 -28.86 -70.70 -47.36
C ALA A 845 -29.26 -70.75 -48.85
N LYS A 846 -29.47 -69.57 -49.46
CA LYS A 846 -29.38 -69.37 -50.92
C LYS A 846 -28.50 -68.16 -51.25
N THR A 847 -27.30 -68.50 -51.72
CA THR A 847 -26.57 -67.95 -52.88
C THR A 847 -26.58 -66.44 -53.16
N LYS A 848 -25.35 -65.91 -53.32
CA LYS A 848 -25.03 -64.63 -53.99
C LYS A 848 -25.72 -64.52 -55.36
N LEU A 849 -26.08 -63.31 -55.77
CA LEU A 849 -25.72 -62.82 -57.11
C LEU A 849 -25.56 -61.29 -57.10
N THR A 850 -24.96 -60.75 -58.16
CA THR A 850 -24.51 -59.35 -58.25
C THR A 850 -25.05 -58.63 -59.50
N ALA A 851 -24.83 -57.31 -59.52
CA ALA A 851 -24.68 -56.44 -60.70
C ALA A 851 -25.89 -55.62 -61.24
N LYS A 852 -25.74 -54.29 -61.10
CA LYS A 852 -25.93 -53.23 -62.12
C LYS A 852 -27.25 -53.17 -62.93
N LYS A 853 -28.14 -52.27 -62.51
CA LYS A 853 -28.80 -51.27 -63.39
C LYS A 853 -28.66 -49.89 -62.70
N LYS A 854 -28.07 -48.85 -63.29
CA LYS A 854 -28.37 -48.02 -64.48
C LYS A 854 -29.15 -46.73 -64.13
N ALA A 855 -28.40 -45.63 -64.09
CA ALA A 855 -28.71 -44.31 -64.67
C ALA A 855 -29.61 -43.27 -63.95
N ALA A 856 -29.30 -42.02 -64.32
CA ALA A 856 -30.12 -40.81 -64.39
C ALA A 856 -30.34 -39.91 -63.13
N LYS A 857 -30.05 -38.61 -63.34
CA LYS A 857 -30.63 -37.45 -62.66
C LYS A 857 -31.98 -37.11 -63.33
N PRO A 858 -32.77 -36.14 -62.82
CA PRO A 858 -32.54 -34.73 -63.22
C PRO A 858 -32.44 -33.79 -61.99
N SER A 859 -31.67 -32.71 -61.92
CA SER A 859 -31.11 -31.71 -62.86
C SER A 859 -31.99 -30.50 -63.19
N SER A 860 -31.41 -29.31 -62.92
CA SER A 860 -31.72 -27.95 -63.42
C SER A 860 -33.06 -27.26 -63.07
N ARG A 861 -32.89 -26.13 -62.35
CA ARG A 861 -33.47 -24.78 -62.56
C ARG A 861 -34.80 -24.63 -63.34
N LEU A 862 -35.65 -23.71 -62.85
CA LEU A 862 -36.51 -22.92 -63.72
C LEU A 862 -36.50 -21.42 -63.39
N SER A 863 -36.25 -20.62 -64.44
CA SER A 863 -36.38 -19.16 -64.56
C SER A 863 -37.83 -18.68 -64.82
N SER A 864 -38.31 -17.62 -64.15
CA SER A 864 -39.34 -16.68 -64.70
C SER A 864 -40.77 -17.28 -64.92
N ARG A 865 -41.85 -16.55 -65.29
CA ARG A 865 -42.14 -15.09 -65.45
C ARG A 865 -43.67 -14.86 -65.43
N SER A 866 -44.12 -13.61 -65.20
CA SER A 866 -45.51 -13.10 -65.43
C SER A 866 -46.64 -13.70 -64.53
N ALA A 867 -47.79 -13.06 -64.28
CA ALA A 867 -48.35 -11.72 -64.60
C ALA A 867 -49.65 -11.47 -63.74
N SER A 868 -50.24 -10.27 -63.57
CA SER A 868 -49.74 -8.87 -63.61
C SER A 868 -50.85 -7.86 -63.20
N GLY A 869 -50.53 -6.81 -62.44
CA GLY A 869 -51.37 -5.60 -62.21
C GLY A 869 -50.49 -4.45 -61.68
N ARG A 870 -50.49 -3.23 -62.24
CA ARG A 870 -51.50 -2.14 -62.17
C ARG A 870 -51.73 -1.63 -60.72
N THR A 871 -51.54 -0.34 -60.36
CA THR A 871 -51.32 0.87 -61.20
C THR A 871 -50.73 2.10 -60.47
N LYS A 872 -50.07 2.98 -61.26
CA LYS A 872 -49.85 4.44 -61.07
C LYS A 872 -48.82 4.96 -60.03
N ALA A 873 -48.36 6.19 -60.29
CA ALA A 873 -47.37 7.02 -59.57
C ALA A 873 -47.92 8.47 -59.41
N PRO A 874 -47.23 9.44 -58.77
CA PRO A 874 -46.09 10.20 -59.35
C PRO A 874 -44.77 10.05 -58.54
N LYS A 875 -43.55 10.19 -59.12
CA LYS A 875 -42.74 11.41 -59.43
C LYS A 875 -42.53 12.34 -58.20
N ALA A 876 -41.32 12.80 -57.81
CA ALA A 876 -39.98 12.81 -58.44
C ALA A 876 -38.87 13.05 -57.35
N GLN A 877 -37.53 13.12 -57.56
CA GLN A 877 -36.65 12.88 -58.73
C GLN A 877 -35.16 12.59 -58.34
N SER A 878 -34.44 11.94 -59.27
CA SER A 878 -32.98 11.82 -59.59
C SER A 878 -31.95 12.88 -59.10
N ARG A 879 -30.61 12.64 -59.06
CA ARG A 879 -29.65 11.70 -59.74
C ARG A 879 -28.57 11.21 -58.73
N GLU A 880 -27.92 10.04 -58.76
CA GLU A 880 -27.13 9.28 -59.79
C GLU A 880 -25.75 9.92 -60.14
N LEU A 881 -24.57 9.30 -59.92
CA LEU A 881 -23.91 8.09 -60.52
C LEU A 881 -23.30 8.38 -61.93
N THR A 882 -22.16 7.83 -62.44
CA THR A 882 -21.51 6.49 -62.27
C THR A 882 -20.05 6.40 -62.86
N THR A 883 -19.21 5.48 -62.35
CA THR A 883 -18.12 4.66 -63.02
C THR A 883 -16.91 5.22 -63.82
N GLY A 884 -15.75 4.50 -63.76
CA GLY A 884 -14.56 4.73 -64.64
C GLY A 884 -13.46 3.63 -64.68
N LYS A 885 -13.71 2.49 -65.33
CA LYS A 885 -12.82 1.30 -65.55
C LYS A 885 -11.35 1.56 -65.98
N LYS A 886 -10.37 0.78 -65.45
CA LYS A 886 -9.46 -0.19 -66.18
C LYS A 886 -8.21 -0.67 -65.38
N ALA A 887 -7.62 -1.79 -65.84
CA ALA A 887 -6.33 -2.42 -65.47
C ALA A 887 -5.74 -3.08 -66.77
N PRO A 888 -4.59 -3.83 -66.85
CA PRO A 888 -3.71 -4.36 -65.78
C PRO A 888 -2.16 -4.44 -66.06
N ALA A 889 -1.41 -5.01 -65.09
CA ALA A 889 -0.09 -5.70 -65.19
C ALA A 889 1.16 -4.84 -65.57
N LYS A 890 2.40 -5.11 -65.08
CA LYS A 890 3.07 -6.38 -64.70
C LYS A 890 4.02 -6.25 -63.46
N LYS A 891 4.52 -7.41 -63.00
CA LYS A 891 5.61 -7.64 -62.00
C LYS A 891 6.92 -8.01 -62.74
N PRO A 892 8.14 -7.92 -62.15
CA PRO A 892 8.64 -8.92 -61.20
C PRO A 892 9.59 -8.37 -60.10
N ALA A 893 10.29 -9.26 -59.36
CA ALA A 893 11.17 -8.94 -58.21
C ALA A 893 12.46 -9.78 -58.20
N LYS A 894 13.48 -9.37 -57.41
CA LYS A 894 14.60 -10.23 -56.93
C LYS A 894 15.33 -9.63 -55.71
N LYS A 895 16.19 -10.44 -55.06
CA LYS A 895 16.99 -10.12 -53.83
C LYS A 895 18.52 -9.97 -54.16
N PRO A 896 19.53 -10.31 -53.32
CA PRO A 896 20.37 -9.28 -52.66
C PRO A 896 21.91 -9.48 -52.72
N ALA A 897 22.69 -8.45 -52.36
CA ALA A 897 24.15 -8.46 -52.14
C ALA A 897 24.57 -7.15 -51.42
N LYS A 898 25.75 -6.92 -50.85
CA LYS A 898 26.83 -7.63 -50.09
C LYS A 898 27.97 -6.58 -49.94
N ARG A 899 28.83 -6.72 -48.92
CA ARG A 899 30.05 -5.92 -48.63
C ARG A 899 30.99 -5.62 -49.82
N PRO A 900 31.87 -4.60 -49.68
CA PRO A 900 33.31 -4.88 -49.48
C PRO A 900 33.89 -4.32 -48.16
N ALA A 901 35.21 -4.44 -47.92
CA ALA A 901 35.90 -4.04 -46.67
C ALA A 901 37.44 -3.96 -46.80
N LYS A 902 38.13 -3.42 -45.75
CA LYS A 902 39.60 -3.33 -45.51
C LYS A 902 40.32 -2.22 -46.34
N LYS A 903 41.49 -1.64 -45.98
CA LYS A 903 42.60 -1.94 -45.01
C LYS A 903 43.38 -0.58 -44.71
N PRO A 904 44.57 -0.48 -44.05
CA PRO A 904 44.87 -0.54 -42.59
C PRO A 904 45.85 0.57 -42.03
N ILE A 905 46.46 0.33 -40.84
CA ILE A 905 47.67 0.98 -40.22
C ILE A 905 47.39 2.33 -39.49
N ALA A 906 47.99 2.70 -38.33
CA ALA A 906 49.19 2.22 -37.58
C ALA A 906 48.98 2.00 -36.05
N LYS A 907 50.06 1.66 -35.32
CA LYS A 907 50.13 1.48 -33.84
C LYS A 907 50.99 2.56 -33.14
N LYS A 908 50.70 2.89 -31.88
CA LYS A 908 51.64 3.21 -30.77
C LYS A 908 50.84 3.18 -29.44
N LYS A 909 51.13 2.25 -28.52
CA LYS A 909 52.05 2.31 -27.36
C LYS A 909 51.55 3.19 -26.19
N SER A 910 51.40 2.55 -25.02
CA SER A 910 51.19 3.12 -23.68
C SER A 910 52.43 3.85 -23.15
N PRO A 911 52.30 4.64 -22.06
CA PRO A 911 52.84 4.12 -20.78
C PRO A 911 52.12 4.55 -19.46
N THR A 912 52.37 3.77 -18.40
CA THR A 912 52.52 4.14 -16.96
C THR A 912 51.48 4.95 -16.16
N LYS A 913 51.10 4.39 -14.99
CA LYS A 913 50.67 5.11 -13.77
C LYS A 913 51.80 6.01 -13.19
N PRO A 914 51.46 6.97 -12.33
CA PRO A 914 51.96 6.88 -10.94
C PRO A 914 50.84 6.96 -9.86
N ARG A 915 51.20 7.25 -8.59
CA ARG A 915 50.40 7.08 -7.35
C ARG A 915 50.10 8.42 -6.65
N LYS A 916 49.13 8.41 -5.71
CA LYS A 916 48.89 9.38 -4.60
C LYS A 916 48.50 10.80 -5.07
N LYS A 917 47.58 11.53 -4.41
CA LYS A 917 47.13 11.43 -3.01
C LYS A 917 45.84 10.65 -2.80
#